data_AF-A0AAN6D7S6-F1
#
_entry.id   AF-A0AAN6D7S6-F1
#
_cell.length_a   1.000
_cell.length_b   1.000
_cell.length_c   1.000
_cell.angle_alpha   90.00
_cell.angle_beta   90.00
_cell.angle_gamma   90.00
#
_symmetry.space_group_name_H-M   'P 1'
#
loop_
_entity.id
_entity.type
_entity.pdbx_description
1 polymer ?
#
loop_
_entity_poly.entity_id
_entity_poly.type
_entity_poly.pdbx_seq_one_letter_code
_entity_poly.pdbx_strand_id
1 'polypeptide(L)'
;MHFSILLLLTLAKAWSPTNSYAPGEVDCPSYLNESDYNTDDRRGFIRAANSISKEEQDWLAGRENITNDNLRWFLSLANMTDFNIDDFMDELAEKSRSNDTILATPRIGLAFSGGGYRAMLGAAGQISGLDNRTHGCYEHGLPILSAVTYIAGLSGGSWFLSTLAFNNWTSAQDILDQTGQDNATWDLTDSILSGGGFFHAFGYWDSISDDVQAKEDAGFDITLTDPWGRALSHQFFPTLEDYGASMTFSSLRDFPVFKNHEMPFPIVVADGRAPGTEIISSNSTVFEITPFEIGSWDPSLYTFADLKYIGTNVTNGKPVNSCIGGFDNTGYIFGTSSSLFNEVLLRLNDSSTTSFLSSLLEDFLDHIGFDENDIAVYKPNPFYNSEWAALDSIVSSETLDLVDGGEDNQNIPLYPLLQPERQVDAIFAFDNSYDTDSHWPNGTSLVYTYERQFGSQGNHTAFPYVPDQATFLNKNLTAKPAFFGCYASNLTDLMDELETDYVPPLVIYIANRPYSYDTNTSTYKMSYTDDEKIGFFQNGFEVTTRKNLTIDEEFRACIGCAVLQRSRERLGYSVGDQCKRCFDTYCWDGSLDTNENTIGVNFTSSGLTSQSDNTNATSGSVRLGADYFTAKLVVMLSVLCLVLF
;
A
#
# COMPACT_ATOMS: atom_id res chain seq x y z
N MET A 1 34.80 -23.55 -4.50
CA MET A 1 34.70 -23.79 -3.04
C MET A 1 35.70 -22.89 -2.34
N HIS A 2 35.27 -21.76 -1.77
CA HIS A 2 35.95 -20.88 -0.79
C HIS A 2 35.41 -19.42 -0.83
N PHE A 3 34.35 -19.15 -1.61
CA PHE A 3 33.67 -17.84 -1.63
C PHE A 3 32.38 -17.78 -0.77
N SER A 4 31.94 -18.90 -0.19
CA SER A 4 30.62 -18.99 0.48
C SER A 4 30.62 -18.77 2.00
N ILE A 5 31.79 -18.57 2.64
CA ILE A 5 31.87 -18.48 4.11
C ILE A 5 31.90 -17.02 4.60
N LEU A 6 32.28 -16.05 3.77
CA LEU A 6 32.32 -14.64 4.19
C LEU A 6 30.95 -13.92 4.15
N LEU A 7 29.94 -14.47 3.45
CA LEU A 7 28.59 -13.87 3.41
C LEU A 7 27.74 -14.20 4.65
N LEU A 8 28.06 -15.28 5.37
CA LEU A 8 27.26 -15.75 6.51
C LEU A 8 27.50 -14.94 7.80
N LEU A 9 28.64 -14.25 7.93
CA LEU A 9 29.00 -13.53 9.17
C LEU A 9 28.37 -12.13 9.28
N THR A 10 27.80 -11.58 8.21
CA THR A 10 27.13 -10.26 8.24
C THR A 10 25.60 -10.32 8.33
N LEU A 11 24.99 -11.50 8.14
CA LEU A 11 23.53 -11.68 8.26
C LEU A 11 23.05 -11.84 9.72
N ALA A 12 23.94 -12.11 10.66
CA ALA A 12 23.60 -12.35 12.07
C ALA A 12 23.09 -11.11 12.85
N LYS A 13 22.87 -9.97 12.19
CA LYS A 13 22.35 -8.73 12.81
C LYS A 13 21.02 -8.24 12.21
N ALA A 14 20.48 -8.91 11.20
CA ALA A 14 19.33 -8.46 10.42
C ALA A 14 18.03 -9.22 10.78
N TRP A 15 17.92 -9.69 12.03
CA TRP A 15 16.78 -10.48 12.49
C TRP A 15 16.40 -10.02 13.90
N SER A 16 15.23 -10.43 14.36
CA SER A 16 14.81 -10.29 15.75
C SER A 16 15.96 -10.68 16.70
N PRO A 17 16.23 -9.92 17.78
CA PRO A 17 17.37 -10.17 18.66
C PRO A 17 17.30 -11.52 19.38
N THR A 18 16.10 -12.12 19.45
CA THR A 18 15.84 -13.45 20.03
C THR A 18 15.97 -14.57 19.01
N ASN A 19 16.14 -14.25 17.72
CA ASN A 19 16.07 -15.18 16.60
C ASN A 19 14.74 -15.99 16.59
N SER A 20 13.64 -15.35 17.00
CA SER A 20 12.28 -15.87 16.95
C SER A 20 11.27 -14.72 16.78
N TYR A 21 9.97 -15.02 16.80
CA TYR A 21 8.89 -14.03 16.80
C TYR A 21 8.89 -13.10 18.03
N ALA A 22 9.48 -13.55 19.14
CA ALA A 22 9.51 -12.78 20.38
C ALA A 22 10.40 -11.54 20.25
N PRO A 23 9.93 -10.33 20.63
CA PRO A 23 10.83 -9.18 20.79
C PRO A 23 11.80 -9.42 21.95
N GLY A 24 12.92 -8.69 21.98
CA GLY A 24 13.93 -8.86 23.02
C GLY A 24 14.75 -7.62 23.31
N GLU A 25 15.42 -7.62 24.47
CA GLU A 25 16.29 -6.53 24.89
C GLU A 25 17.50 -6.38 23.95
N VAL A 26 17.81 -5.14 23.61
CA VAL A 26 18.99 -4.72 22.85
C VAL A 26 19.66 -3.53 23.53
N ASP A 27 20.94 -3.34 23.25
CA ASP A 27 21.64 -2.14 23.69
C ASP A 27 20.99 -0.89 23.09
N CYS A 28 20.60 0.05 23.95
CA CYS A 28 20.14 1.35 23.49
C CYS A 28 21.25 2.06 22.70
N PRO A 29 20.95 2.64 21.53
CA PRO A 29 21.97 3.30 20.73
C PRO A 29 22.65 4.45 21.46
N SER A 30 23.98 4.50 21.39
CA SER A 30 24.76 5.55 22.05
C SER A 30 24.41 6.95 21.56
N TYR A 31 23.93 7.07 20.31
CA TYR A 31 23.56 8.33 19.67
C TYR A 31 22.39 9.03 20.36
N LEU A 32 21.57 8.33 21.15
CA LEU A 32 20.45 8.94 21.89
C LEU A 32 20.91 9.99 22.92
N ASN A 33 22.19 9.95 23.31
CA ASN A 33 22.79 10.93 24.22
C ASN A 33 23.39 12.14 23.48
N GLU A 34 23.42 12.11 22.15
CA GLU A 34 23.95 13.20 21.32
C GLU A 34 22.93 14.33 21.21
N SER A 35 23.41 15.57 21.05
CA SER A 35 22.55 16.76 20.93
C SER A 35 21.58 16.67 19.76
N ASP A 36 21.96 15.96 18.71
CA ASP A 36 21.22 15.86 17.46
C ASP A 36 19.97 14.97 17.61
N TYR A 37 19.86 14.23 18.72
CA TYR A 37 18.67 13.46 19.11
C TYR A 37 17.85 14.17 20.19
N ASN A 38 18.09 15.46 20.40
CA ASN A 38 17.34 16.32 21.30
C ASN A 38 17.29 17.76 20.76
N THR A 39 16.60 17.92 19.62
CA THR A 39 16.40 19.16 18.85
C THR A 39 14.92 19.55 18.81
N ASP A 40 14.55 20.74 18.34
CA ASP A 40 13.14 21.18 18.35
C ASP A 40 12.18 20.23 17.58
N ASP A 41 12.72 19.45 16.66
CA ASP A 41 12.04 18.47 15.81
C ASP A 41 12.44 17.01 16.08
N ARG A 42 13.26 16.72 17.10
CA ARG A 42 13.68 15.36 17.46
C ARG A 42 13.83 15.14 18.97
N ARG A 43 13.31 14.01 19.45
CA ARG A 43 13.42 13.54 20.84
C ARG A 43 13.69 12.04 20.88
N GLY A 44 14.94 11.66 21.09
CA GLY A 44 15.34 10.25 21.13
C GLY A 44 14.91 9.51 19.87
N PHE A 45 14.00 8.55 20.02
CA PHE A 45 13.48 7.74 18.92
C PHE A 45 12.40 8.42 18.08
N ILE A 46 11.84 9.55 18.51
CA ILE A 46 10.78 10.24 17.77
C ILE A 46 11.26 11.52 17.10
N ARG A 47 10.60 11.89 16.00
CA ARG A 47 10.77 13.18 15.30
C ARG A 47 9.43 13.76 14.88
N ALA A 48 9.39 15.07 14.68
CA ALA A 48 8.23 15.75 14.09
C ALA A 48 8.04 15.35 12.62
N ALA A 49 6.79 15.35 12.16
CA ALA A 49 6.42 15.06 10.77
C ALA A 49 6.52 16.29 9.84
N ASN A 50 7.60 17.07 9.95
CA ASN A 50 7.83 18.31 9.17
C ASN A 50 8.87 18.15 8.04
N SER A 51 9.39 16.93 7.88
CA SER A 51 10.38 16.54 6.89
C SER A 51 10.39 15.01 6.77
N ILE A 52 10.96 14.46 5.70
CA ILE A 52 11.34 13.04 5.67
C ILE A 52 12.59 12.81 6.54
N SER A 53 12.73 11.62 7.11
CA SER A 53 13.90 11.27 7.94
C SER A 53 15.22 11.41 7.18
N LYS A 54 16.31 11.60 7.94
CA LYS A 54 17.65 11.68 7.35
C LYS A 54 18.01 10.39 6.60
N GLU A 55 17.57 9.27 7.15
CA GLU A 55 17.74 7.94 6.58
C GLU A 55 16.98 7.77 5.25
N GLU A 56 15.74 8.27 5.15
CA GLU A 56 15.01 8.31 3.87
C GLU A 56 15.71 9.26 2.87
N GLN A 57 16.14 10.45 3.29
CA GLN A 57 16.89 11.38 2.43
C GLN A 57 18.17 10.76 1.84
N ASP A 58 18.97 10.10 2.69
CA ASP A 58 20.21 9.46 2.29
C ASP A 58 19.96 8.28 1.35
N TRP A 59 18.88 7.51 1.59
CA TRP A 59 18.49 6.43 0.70
C TRP A 59 18.03 6.93 -0.68
N LEU A 60 17.24 8.01 -0.71
CA LEU A 60 16.79 8.63 -1.96
C LEU A 60 17.95 9.15 -2.80
N ALA A 61 18.94 9.78 -2.17
CA ALA A 61 20.13 10.27 -2.87
C ALA A 61 20.87 9.14 -3.64
N GLY A 62 20.89 7.92 -3.09
CA GLY A 62 21.42 6.75 -3.78
C GLY A 62 20.51 6.22 -4.90
N ARG A 63 19.19 6.26 -4.69
CA ARG A 63 18.18 5.79 -5.66
C ARG A 63 18.06 6.71 -6.89
N GLU A 64 18.26 8.01 -6.73
CA GLU A 64 18.05 9.01 -7.80
C GLU A 64 18.83 8.73 -9.08
N ASN A 65 20.09 8.29 -8.99
CA ASN A 65 20.86 7.93 -10.19
C ASN A 65 20.24 6.75 -10.95
N ILE A 66 19.76 5.73 -10.22
CA ILE A 66 19.11 4.56 -10.81
C ILE A 66 17.81 4.97 -11.48
N THR A 67 16.99 5.79 -10.81
CA THR A 67 15.70 6.20 -11.37
C THR A 67 15.87 7.04 -12.62
N ASN A 68 16.86 7.93 -12.65
CA ASN A 68 17.09 8.84 -13.78
C ASN A 68 17.53 8.08 -15.04
N ASP A 69 18.47 7.15 -14.90
CA ASP A 69 18.96 6.33 -16.02
C ASP A 69 17.85 5.42 -16.57
N ASN A 70 17.07 4.79 -15.68
CA ASN A 70 15.96 3.93 -16.09
C ASN A 70 14.79 4.72 -16.69
N LEU A 71 14.53 5.94 -16.22
CA LEU A 71 13.53 6.81 -16.81
C LEU A 71 13.93 7.22 -18.23
N ARG A 72 15.19 7.62 -18.44
CA ARG A 72 15.72 7.92 -19.79
C ARG A 72 15.55 6.71 -20.71
N TRP A 73 15.90 5.51 -20.22
CA TRP A 73 15.71 4.28 -20.99
C TRP A 73 14.25 4.04 -21.35
N PHE A 74 13.31 4.11 -20.39
CA PHE A 74 11.89 3.96 -20.66
C PHE A 74 11.38 4.98 -21.70
N LEU A 75 11.77 6.25 -21.57
CA LEU A 75 11.36 7.31 -22.50
C LEU A 75 11.89 7.06 -23.92
N SER A 76 13.09 6.49 -24.07
CA SER A 76 13.61 6.09 -25.39
C SER A 76 12.74 5.03 -26.08
N LEU A 77 12.04 4.20 -25.29
CA LEU A 77 11.08 3.21 -25.78
C LEU A 77 9.68 3.79 -26.03
N ALA A 78 9.38 4.95 -25.43
CA ALA A 78 8.08 5.61 -25.51
C ALA A 78 7.83 6.31 -26.86
N ASN A 79 8.84 6.38 -27.74
CA ASN A 79 8.74 6.93 -29.09
C ASN A 79 8.12 8.33 -29.13
N MET A 80 8.65 9.23 -28.31
CA MET A 80 8.14 10.59 -28.21
C MET A 80 8.79 11.47 -29.29
N THR A 81 7.97 12.01 -30.20
CA THR A 81 8.47 12.60 -31.46
C THR A 81 8.68 14.11 -31.40
N ASP A 82 8.01 14.78 -30.47
CA ASP A 82 7.86 16.24 -30.48
C ASP A 82 8.83 16.95 -29.52
N PHE A 83 9.74 16.22 -28.88
CA PHE A 83 10.79 16.77 -28.02
C PHE A 83 12.02 15.85 -27.98
N ASN A 84 13.20 16.44 -27.73
CA ASN A 84 14.42 15.65 -27.53
C ASN A 84 14.49 15.20 -26.06
N ILE A 85 14.30 13.89 -25.84
CA ILE A 85 14.35 13.27 -24.51
C ILE A 85 15.73 13.45 -23.88
N ASP A 86 16.81 13.26 -24.66
CA ASP A 86 18.15 13.28 -24.11
C ASP A 86 18.54 14.66 -23.62
N ASP A 87 18.29 15.69 -24.44
CA ASP A 87 18.55 17.09 -24.07
C ASP A 87 17.71 17.50 -22.84
N PHE A 88 16.45 17.08 -22.79
CA PHE A 88 15.56 17.41 -21.67
C PHE A 88 16.02 16.74 -20.37
N MET A 89 16.34 15.45 -20.41
CA MET A 89 16.84 14.72 -19.24
C MET A 89 18.21 15.25 -18.77
N ASP A 90 19.08 15.69 -19.69
CA ASP A 90 20.35 16.35 -19.35
C ASP A 90 20.12 17.68 -18.62
N GLU A 91 19.16 18.49 -19.10
CA GLU A 91 18.78 19.74 -18.43
C GLU A 91 18.17 19.48 -17.05
N LEU A 92 17.29 18.49 -16.91
CA LEU A 92 16.74 18.09 -15.60
C LEU A 92 17.87 17.74 -14.62
N ALA A 93 18.83 16.92 -15.05
CA ALA A 93 19.97 16.53 -14.23
C ALA A 93 20.91 17.71 -13.90
N GLU A 94 21.08 18.68 -14.80
CA GLU A 94 21.83 19.90 -14.52
C GLU A 94 21.10 20.80 -13.50
N LYS A 95 19.79 21.02 -13.71
CA LYS A 95 18.96 21.83 -12.81
C LYS A 95 18.89 21.25 -11.41
N SER A 96 18.60 19.95 -11.29
CA SER A 96 18.61 19.23 -10.00
C SER A 96 19.93 19.37 -9.25
N ARG A 97 21.08 19.38 -9.95
CA ARG A 97 22.40 19.56 -9.29
C ARG A 97 22.71 21.00 -8.91
N SER A 98 22.17 21.96 -9.66
CA SER A 98 22.45 23.39 -9.48
C SER A 98 21.50 24.09 -8.51
N ASN A 99 20.36 23.46 -8.21
CA ASN A 99 19.30 24.05 -7.40
C ASN A 99 18.94 23.13 -6.23
N ASP A 100 19.39 23.52 -5.04
CA ASP A 100 19.11 22.78 -3.80
C ASP A 100 17.62 22.83 -3.39
N THR A 101 16.79 23.66 -4.04
CA THR A 101 15.37 23.85 -3.66
C THR A 101 14.36 23.26 -4.64
N ILE A 102 14.78 22.85 -5.84
CA ILE A 102 13.87 22.25 -6.84
C ILE A 102 14.48 20.96 -7.37
N LEU A 103 13.85 19.83 -7.05
CA LEU A 103 14.10 18.59 -7.76
C LEU A 103 13.46 18.67 -9.16
N ALA A 104 14.29 18.88 -10.17
CA ALA A 104 13.83 18.91 -11.54
C ALA A 104 13.47 17.51 -12.04
N THR A 105 14.25 16.48 -11.67
CA THR A 105 14.01 15.11 -12.13
C THR A 105 12.81 14.45 -11.43
N PRO A 106 11.90 13.77 -12.15
CA PRO A 106 10.63 13.40 -11.56
C PRO A 106 10.71 12.17 -10.66
N ARG A 107 10.01 12.24 -9.52
CA ARG A 107 9.79 11.07 -8.65
C ARG A 107 8.46 10.40 -8.98
N ILE A 108 8.50 9.08 -9.10
CA ILE A 108 7.32 8.27 -9.46
C ILE A 108 6.93 7.41 -8.25
N GLY A 109 5.65 7.44 -7.91
CA GLY A 109 5.05 6.56 -6.90
C GLY A 109 4.17 5.48 -7.54
N LEU A 110 4.12 4.30 -6.92
CA LEU A 110 3.09 3.29 -7.18
C LEU A 110 2.27 3.09 -5.91
N ALA A 111 0.94 3.00 -6.02
CA ALA A 111 0.04 2.69 -4.91
C ALA A 111 -0.86 1.51 -5.28
N PHE A 112 -0.85 0.47 -4.45
CA PHE A 112 -1.63 -0.76 -4.65
C PHE A 112 -2.71 -0.89 -3.58
N SER A 113 -3.95 -1.02 -4.01
CA SER A 113 -5.10 -1.02 -3.11
C SER A 113 -5.21 -2.26 -2.20
N GLY A 114 -6.08 -2.16 -1.20
CA GLY A 114 -6.55 -3.30 -0.42
C GLY A 114 -7.58 -4.17 -1.15
N GLY A 115 -7.92 -5.32 -0.54
CA GLY A 115 -8.87 -6.28 -1.11
C GLY A 115 -8.45 -7.76 -1.01
N GLY A 116 -7.67 -8.14 0.00
CA GLY A 116 -7.21 -9.52 0.22
C GLY A 116 -6.43 -10.09 -0.96
N TYR A 117 -6.54 -11.41 -1.21
CA TYR A 117 -5.83 -12.04 -2.32
C TYR A 117 -6.24 -11.53 -3.70
N ARG A 118 -7.46 -11.02 -3.87
CA ARG A 118 -7.87 -10.38 -5.13
C ARG A 118 -6.94 -9.23 -5.46
N ALA A 119 -6.74 -8.33 -4.49
CA ALA A 119 -5.86 -7.18 -4.66
C ALA A 119 -4.39 -7.61 -4.77
N MET A 120 -3.95 -8.61 -3.99
CA MET A 120 -2.59 -9.15 -4.08
C MET A 120 -2.27 -9.71 -5.48
N LEU A 121 -3.13 -10.59 -6.02
CA LEU A 121 -2.94 -11.21 -7.33
C LEU A 121 -3.15 -10.20 -8.47
N GLY A 122 -4.11 -9.28 -8.32
CA GLY A 122 -4.32 -8.17 -9.25
C GLY A 122 -3.08 -7.26 -9.33
N ALA A 123 -2.53 -6.87 -8.19
CA ALA A 123 -1.30 -6.10 -8.09
C ALA A 123 -0.10 -6.83 -8.69
N ALA A 124 0.02 -8.15 -8.48
CA ALA A 124 1.07 -8.97 -9.07
C ALA A 124 1.02 -8.95 -10.62
N GLY A 125 -0.17 -9.11 -11.20
CA GLY A 125 -0.36 -8.95 -12.64
C GLY A 125 -0.09 -7.52 -13.10
N GLN A 126 -0.56 -6.52 -12.35
CA GLN A 126 -0.39 -5.11 -12.71
C GLN A 126 1.08 -4.68 -12.72
N ILE A 127 1.84 -4.98 -11.68
CA ILE A 127 3.28 -4.66 -11.64
C ILE A 127 4.05 -5.40 -12.72
N SER A 128 3.60 -6.60 -13.13
CA SER A 128 4.27 -7.36 -14.18
C SER A 128 4.26 -6.62 -15.53
N GLY A 129 3.24 -5.79 -15.77
CA GLY A 129 3.18 -4.88 -16.91
C GLY A 129 4.13 -3.68 -16.83
N LEU A 130 4.72 -3.42 -15.66
CA LEU A 130 5.72 -2.38 -15.41
C LEU A 130 7.15 -2.91 -15.26
N ASP A 131 7.30 -4.23 -15.06
CA ASP A 131 8.55 -4.87 -14.68
C ASP A 131 9.25 -5.51 -15.87
N ASN A 132 10.45 -5.05 -16.19
CA ASN A 132 11.24 -5.59 -17.32
C ASN A 132 11.71 -7.03 -17.11
N ARG A 133 11.59 -7.57 -15.89
CA ARG A 133 11.85 -8.98 -15.57
C ARG A 133 10.72 -9.91 -16.01
N THR A 134 9.53 -9.36 -16.29
CA THR A 134 8.39 -10.12 -16.81
C THR A 134 8.57 -10.48 -18.28
N HIS A 135 8.26 -11.72 -18.64
CA HIS A 135 8.30 -12.19 -20.02
C HIS A 135 7.42 -11.33 -20.94
N GLY A 136 8.03 -10.72 -21.97
CA GLY A 136 7.33 -9.90 -22.96
C GLY A 136 7.00 -8.46 -22.54
N CYS A 137 7.36 -8.03 -21.32
CA CYS A 137 7.11 -6.65 -20.88
C CYS A 137 7.90 -5.62 -21.70
N TYR A 138 9.06 -5.98 -22.24
CA TYR A 138 9.84 -5.07 -23.09
C TYR A 138 9.07 -4.68 -24.36
N GLU A 139 8.48 -5.66 -25.05
CA GLU A 139 7.75 -5.46 -26.30
C GLU A 139 6.33 -4.95 -26.07
N HIS A 140 5.66 -5.45 -25.04
CA HIS A 140 4.21 -5.31 -24.86
C HIS A 140 3.80 -4.58 -23.58
N GLY A 141 4.75 -4.14 -22.76
CA GLY A 141 4.51 -3.50 -21.48
C GLY A 141 5.00 -2.06 -21.38
N LEU A 142 5.06 -1.58 -20.15
CA LEU A 142 5.51 -0.26 -19.75
C LEU A 142 6.71 -0.40 -18.79
N PRO A 143 7.88 -0.88 -19.25
CA PRO A 143 8.98 -1.29 -18.37
C PRO A 143 9.62 -0.10 -17.62
N ILE A 144 8.92 0.43 -16.61
CA ILE A 144 9.23 1.66 -15.90
C ILE A 144 9.50 1.40 -14.41
N LEU A 145 9.30 0.18 -13.91
CA LEU A 145 9.45 -0.13 -12.47
C LEU A 145 10.81 0.28 -11.90
N SER A 146 11.89 0.14 -12.67
CA SER A 146 13.23 0.55 -12.22
C SER A 146 13.40 2.08 -12.11
N ALA A 147 12.51 2.87 -12.72
CA ALA A 147 12.44 4.32 -12.57
C ALA A 147 11.55 4.78 -11.40
N VAL A 148 10.87 3.86 -10.71
CA VAL A 148 9.98 4.18 -9.58
C VAL A 148 10.79 4.50 -8.33
N THR A 149 10.39 5.56 -7.63
CA THR A 149 11.02 6.01 -6.37
C THR A 149 10.34 5.37 -5.16
N TYR A 150 9.01 5.40 -5.11
CA TYR A 150 8.21 4.93 -3.97
C TYR A 150 7.19 3.87 -4.39
N ILE A 151 6.91 2.92 -3.50
CA ILE A 151 5.85 1.93 -3.67
C ILE A 151 5.08 1.78 -2.36
N ALA A 152 3.77 1.98 -2.40
CA ALA A 152 2.88 1.92 -1.25
C ALA A 152 1.84 0.79 -1.41
N GLY A 153 1.53 0.11 -0.31
CA GLY A 153 0.51 -0.92 -0.25
C GLY A 153 -0.24 -0.91 1.07
N LEU A 154 -1.54 -1.22 1.04
CA LEU A 154 -2.35 -1.47 2.23
C LEU A 154 -3.13 -2.78 2.07
N SER A 155 -3.49 -3.44 3.16
CA SER A 155 -4.25 -4.70 3.15
C SER A 155 -3.65 -5.72 2.18
N GLY A 156 -4.44 -6.31 1.27
CA GLY A 156 -3.94 -7.20 0.21
C GLY A 156 -2.81 -6.62 -0.66
N GLY A 157 -2.76 -5.30 -0.87
CA GLY A 157 -1.64 -4.61 -1.53
C GLY A 157 -0.36 -4.61 -0.69
N SER A 158 -0.48 -4.58 0.65
CA SER A 158 0.66 -4.72 1.57
C SER A 158 1.23 -6.14 1.57
N TRP A 159 0.40 -7.17 1.38
CA TRP A 159 0.82 -8.56 1.24
C TRP A 159 1.69 -8.75 -0.01
N PHE A 160 1.20 -8.22 -1.13
CA PHE A 160 1.92 -8.19 -2.39
C PHE A 160 3.28 -7.48 -2.24
N LEU A 161 3.27 -6.25 -1.74
CA LEU A 161 4.49 -5.45 -1.58
C LEU A 161 5.50 -6.15 -0.67
N SER A 162 5.06 -6.59 0.51
CA SER A 162 5.93 -7.21 1.51
C SER A 162 6.49 -8.54 1.02
N THR A 163 5.69 -9.34 0.29
CA THR A 163 6.19 -10.58 -0.32
C THR A 163 7.36 -10.28 -1.25
N LEU A 164 7.21 -9.32 -2.18
CA LEU A 164 8.26 -8.99 -3.14
C LEU A 164 9.50 -8.44 -2.42
N ALA A 165 9.32 -7.44 -1.56
CA ALA A 165 10.40 -6.78 -0.83
C ALA A 165 11.28 -7.76 -0.03
N PHE A 166 10.64 -8.64 0.75
CA PHE A 166 11.34 -9.52 1.68
C PHE A 166 11.76 -10.87 1.07
N ASN A 167 11.27 -11.24 -0.12
CA ASN A 167 11.86 -12.29 -0.94
C ASN A 167 12.96 -11.73 -1.88
N ASN A 168 13.84 -10.89 -1.33
CA ASN A 168 14.97 -10.28 -2.05
C ASN A 168 14.56 -9.54 -3.34
N TRP A 169 13.49 -8.75 -3.26
CA TRP A 169 12.91 -8.04 -4.41
C TRP A 169 12.64 -8.96 -5.62
N THR A 170 12.09 -10.16 -5.39
CA THR A 170 11.69 -11.08 -6.48
C THR A 170 10.70 -10.40 -7.43
N SER A 171 10.67 -10.83 -8.71
CA SER A 171 9.60 -10.37 -9.61
C SER A 171 8.33 -11.18 -9.40
N ALA A 172 7.18 -10.60 -9.77
CA ALA A 172 5.92 -11.32 -9.76
C ALA A 172 5.92 -12.47 -10.78
N GLN A 173 6.66 -12.32 -11.90
CA GLN A 173 6.87 -13.40 -12.88
C GLN A 173 7.64 -14.57 -12.27
N ASP A 174 8.71 -14.32 -11.51
CA ASP A 174 9.50 -15.38 -10.87
C ASP A 174 8.67 -16.18 -9.85
N ILE A 175 7.77 -15.51 -9.12
CA ILE A 175 6.82 -16.21 -8.22
C ILE A 175 5.85 -17.05 -9.06
N LEU A 176 5.29 -16.49 -10.13
CA LEU A 176 4.37 -17.22 -11.00
C LEU A 176 5.04 -18.47 -11.63
N ASP A 177 6.30 -18.36 -12.04
CA ASP A 177 7.08 -19.47 -12.62
C ASP A 177 7.36 -20.60 -11.62
N GLN A 178 7.22 -20.33 -10.31
CA GLN A 178 7.29 -21.34 -9.25
C GLN A 178 5.98 -22.12 -9.08
N THR A 179 4.88 -21.72 -9.73
CA THR A 179 3.57 -22.36 -9.57
C THR A 179 3.63 -23.88 -9.79
N GLY A 180 3.08 -24.63 -8.83
CA GLY A 180 3.09 -26.10 -8.82
C GLY A 180 4.38 -26.74 -8.34
N GLN A 181 5.37 -25.97 -7.89
CA GLN A 181 6.58 -26.48 -7.22
C GLN A 181 6.35 -26.59 -5.71
N ASP A 182 7.08 -27.49 -5.04
CA ASP A 182 7.09 -27.58 -3.58
C ASP A 182 7.61 -26.26 -2.98
N ASN A 183 6.98 -25.78 -1.91
CA ASN A 183 7.30 -24.50 -1.24
C ASN A 183 7.24 -23.28 -2.18
N ALA A 184 6.40 -23.32 -3.21
CA ALA A 184 6.15 -22.15 -4.06
C ALA A 184 5.58 -20.99 -3.22
N THR A 185 6.15 -19.80 -3.37
CA THR A 185 5.55 -18.59 -2.82
C THR A 185 4.16 -18.40 -3.45
N TRP A 186 3.16 -18.06 -2.64
CA TRP A 186 1.75 -17.99 -3.05
C TRP A 186 1.21 -19.34 -3.59
N ASP A 187 1.54 -20.45 -2.94
CA ASP A 187 0.67 -21.63 -3.00
C ASP A 187 -0.64 -21.33 -2.25
N LEU A 188 -1.68 -21.02 -3.02
CA LEU A 188 -3.00 -20.62 -2.53
C LEU A 188 -4.04 -21.72 -2.77
N THR A 189 -3.62 -22.90 -3.22
CA THR A 189 -4.56 -23.97 -3.62
C THR A 189 -5.32 -24.52 -2.42
N ASP A 190 -4.64 -24.61 -1.28
CA ASP A 190 -5.25 -24.86 0.02
C ASP A 190 -5.55 -23.54 0.74
N SER A 191 -6.65 -23.52 1.51
CA SER A 191 -6.99 -22.36 2.32
C SER A 191 -5.91 -22.15 3.38
N ILE A 192 -5.50 -20.89 3.57
CA ILE A 192 -4.62 -20.42 4.65
C ILE A 192 -5.08 -20.88 6.05
N LEU A 193 -6.36 -21.23 6.16
CA LEU A 193 -7.00 -21.68 7.40
C LEU A 193 -6.89 -23.19 7.63
N SER A 194 -6.70 -23.94 6.56
CA SER A 194 -6.55 -25.39 6.61
C SER A 194 -5.10 -25.85 6.69
N GLY A 195 -4.12 -24.99 6.39
CA GLY A 195 -2.68 -25.32 6.43
C GLY A 195 -2.24 -26.41 5.45
N GLY A 196 -3.05 -26.68 4.40
CA GLY A 196 -2.95 -27.90 3.60
C GLY A 196 -3.40 -29.14 4.36
N GLY A 197 -3.56 -30.28 3.67
CA GLY A 197 -4.21 -31.49 4.21
C GLY A 197 -3.88 -31.87 5.68
N PHE A 198 -4.80 -32.55 6.36
CA PHE A 198 -4.88 -32.77 7.83
C PHE A 198 -3.57 -32.94 8.65
N PHE A 199 -2.52 -33.59 8.13
CA PHE A 199 -1.24 -33.76 8.84
C PHE A 199 -0.32 -32.54 8.76
N HIS A 200 -0.40 -31.74 7.68
CA HIS A 200 0.27 -30.45 7.57
C HIS A 200 -0.42 -29.40 8.44
N ALA A 201 -1.75 -29.46 8.55
CA ALA A 201 -2.54 -28.57 9.41
C ALA A 201 -2.11 -28.58 10.89
N PHE A 202 -1.81 -29.75 11.47
CA PHE A 202 -1.43 -29.84 12.89
C PHE A 202 -0.08 -29.20 13.18
N GLY A 203 0.96 -29.50 12.37
CA GLY A 203 2.28 -28.89 12.56
C GLY A 203 2.33 -27.40 12.18
N TYR A 204 1.46 -26.97 11.27
CA TYR A 204 1.30 -25.57 10.88
C TYR A 204 0.78 -24.71 12.05
N TRP A 205 -0.34 -25.12 12.67
CA TRP A 205 -0.91 -24.36 13.79
C TRP A 205 -0.08 -24.47 15.07
N ASP A 206 0.57 -25.61 15.31
CA ASP A 206 1.55 -25.77 16.41
C ASP A 206 2.71 -24.77 16.26
N SER A 207 3.28 -24.63 15.05
CA SER A 207 4.34 -23.65 14.78
C SER A 207 3.89 -22.21 14.98
N ILE A 208 2.66 -21.86 14.59
CA ILE A 208 2.10 -20.52 14.82
C ILE A 208 1.86 -20.29 16.31
N SER A 209 1.35 -21.31 17.02
CA SER A 209 1.12 -21.25 18.46
C SER A 209 2.42 -21.03 19.23
N ASP A 210 3.48 -21.77 18.90
CA ASP A 210 4.81 -21.59 19.47
C ASP A 210 5.36 -20.17 19.26
N ASP A 211 5.20 -19.60 18.06
CA ASP A 211 5.63 -18.23 17.76
C ASP A 211 4.89 -17.21 18.63
N VAL A 212 3.56 -17.28 18.68
CA VAL A 212 2.71 -16.34 19.44
C VAL A 212 2.96 -16.49 20.95
N GLN A 213 3.07 -17.72 21.45
CA GLN A 213 3.41 -17.99 22.85
C GLN A 213 4.79 -17.43 23.20
N ALA A 214 5.76 -17.49 22.30
CA ALA A 214 7.09 -16.91 22.54
C ALA A 214 7.02 -15.38 22.73
N LYS A 215 6.13 -14.67 22.01
CA LYS A 215 5.89 -13.23 22.20
C LYS A 215 5.21 -12.96 23.55
N GLU A 216 4.22 -13.77 23.93
CA GLU A 216 3.56 -13.66 25.24
C GLU A 216 4.54 -13.91 26.40
N ASP A 217 5.35 -14.96 26.31
CA ASP A 217 6.37 -15.31 27.30
C ASP A 217 7.46 -14.21 27.44
N ALA A 218 7.69 -13.44 26.38
CA ALA A 218 8.54 -12.25 26.40
C ALA A 218 7.87 -11.01 27.03
N GLY A 219 6.59 -11.11 27.43
CA GLY A 219 5.84 -10.10 28.16
C GLY A 219 5.10 -9.09 27.29
N PHE A 220 4.86 -9.40 26.02
CA PHE A 220 4.10 -8.54 25.10
C PHE A 220 2.68 -9.05 24.89
N ASP A 221 1.75 -8.11 24.75
CA ASP A 221 0.34 -8.42 24.49
C ASP A 221 0.19 -9.13 23.13
N ILE A 222 -0.71 -10.11 23.09
CA ILE A 222 -1.10 -10.85 21.87
C ILE A 222 -2.51 -10.45 21.42
N THR A 223 -2.72 -10.33 20.11
CA THR A 223 -4.05 -10.12 19.51
C THR A 223 -4.29 -11.09 18.36
N LEU A 224 -5.50 -11.09 17.78
CA LEU A 224 -5.78 -11.89 16.58
C LEU A 224 -4.90 -11.52 15.38
N THR A 225 -4.28 -10.34 15.39
CA THR A 225 -3.32 -9.91 14.38
C THR A 225 -2.07 -10.78 14.38
N ASP A 226 -1.65 -11.29 15.54
CA ASP A 226 -0.45 -12.13 15.68
C ASP A 226 -0.56 -13.44 14.88
N PRO A 227 -1.51 -14.36 15.18
CA PRO A 227 -1.60 -15.61 14.43
C PRO A 227 -2.02 -15.38 12.97
N TRP A 228 -2.72 -14.28 12.66
CA TRP A 228 -3.02 -13.89 11.28
C TRP A 228 -1.76 -13.51 10.49
N GLY A 229 -0.93 -12.62 11.03
CA GLY A 229 0.33 -12.21 10.41
C GLY A 229 1.27 -13.39 10.22
N ARG A 230 1.30 -14.33 11.17
CA ARG A 230 2.06 -15.58 11.05
C ARG A 230 1.50 -16.49 9.95
N ALA A 231 0.20 -16.73 9.91
CA ALA A 231 -0.45 -17.53 8.88
C ALA A 231 -0.14 -17.02 7.46
N LEU A 232 -0.20 -15.70 7.26
CA LEU A 232 0.18 -15.05 6.01
C LEU A 232 1.68 -15.25 5.69
N SER A 233 2.54 -15.13 6.70
CA SER A 233 3.98 -15.31 6.55
C SER A 233 4.37 -16.71 6.06
N HIS A 234 3.65 -17.76 6.48
CA HIS A 234 3.87 -19.12 6.00
C HIS A 234 3.66 -19.27 4.48
N GLN A 235 2.75 -18.49 3.88
CA GLN A 235 2.51 -18.51 2.44
C GLN A 235 3.45 -17.58 1.66
N PHE A 236 3.96 -16.54 2.31
CA PHE A 236 4.76 -15.50 1.66
C PHE A 236 6.26 -15.79 1.76
N PHE A 237 6.69 -16.52 2.80
CA PHE A 237 8.08 -16.88 3.04
C PHE A 237 8.28 -18.40 3.25
N PRO A 238 7.70 -19.27 2.40
CA PRO A 238 7.78 -20.74 2.57
C PRO A 238 9.20 -21.29 2.39
N THR A 239 10.13 -20.48 1.88
CA THR A 239 11.54 -20.85 1.69
C THR A 239 12.41 -20.59 2.92
N LEU A 240 11.91 -19.85 3.91
CA LEU A 240 12.57 -19.62 5.20
C LEU A 240 12.20 -20.73 6.19
N GLU A 241 13.17 -21.23 6.95
CA GLU A 241 12.97 -22.33 7.91
C GLU A 241 11.94 -21.96 9.00
N ASP A 242 11.90 -20.69 9.41
CA ASP A 242 11.00 -20.15 10.42
C ASP A 242 9.82 -19.35 9.82
N TYR A 243 9.63 -19.42 8.49
CA TYR A 243 8.61 -18.65 7.78
C TYR A 243 8.62 -17.15 8.14
N GLY A 244 9.82 -16.58 8.36
CA GLY A 244 9.99 -15.18 8.71
C GLY A 244 9.60 -14.82 10.15
N ALA A 245 9.53 -15.78 11.08
CA ALA A 245 9.28 -15.52 12.50
C ALA A 245 10.27 -14.52 13.08
N SER A 246 11.54 -14.63 12.71
CA SER A 246 12.58 -13.69 13.14
C SER A 246 12.74 -12.47 12.23
N MET A 247 12.00 -12.38 11.11
CA MET A 247 12.17 -11.31 10.13
C MET A 247 11.50 -10.02 10.60
N THR A 248 12.25 -8.93 10.68
CA THR A 248 11.69 -7.62 11.06
C THR A 248 11.59 -6.71 9.85
N PHE A 249 10.64 -5.79 9.85
CA PHE A 249 10.47 -4.86 8.73
C PHE A 249 11.66 -3.90 8.63
N SER A 250 12.22 -3.47 9.77
CA SER A 250 13.48 -2.71 9.82
C SER A 250 14.71 -3.49 9.34
N SER A 251 14.68 -4.83 9.31
CA SER A 251 15.79 -5.61 8.77
C SER A 251 16.03 -5.39 7.28
N LEU A 252 15.02 -4.90 6.55
CA LEU A 252 15.16 -4.58 5.13
C LEU A 252 16.29 -3.56 4.89
N ARG A 253 16.57 -2.69 5.87
CA ARG A 253 17.73 -1.76 5.86
C ARG A 253 19.06 -2.47 5.58
N ASP A 254 19.17 -3.75 5.93
CA ASP A 254 20.37 -4.56 5.78
C ASP A 254 20.41 -5.43 4.52
N PHE A 255 19.29 -5.54 3.80
CA PHE A 255 19.19 -6.39 2.62
C PHE A 255 19.98 -5.77 1.46
N PRO A 256 20.76 -6.56 0.69
CA PRO A 256 21.53 -6.03 -0.43
C PRO A 256 20.69 -5.24 -1.44
N VAL A 257 19.51 -5.74 -1.81
CA VAL A 257 18.60 -5.08 -2.76
C VAL A 257 18.13 -3.71 -2.28
N PHE A 258 17.98 -3.51 -0.96
CA PHE A 258 17.62 -2.21 -0.40
C PHE A 258 18.83 -1.30 -0.26
N LYS A 259 19.96 -1.82 0.24
CA LYS A 259 21.23 -1.07 0.36
C LYS A 259 21.78 -0.58 -0.97
N ASN A 260 21.59 -1.37 -2.02
CA ASN A 260 21.99 -1.02 -3.38
C ASN A 260 20.93 -0.19 -4.12
N HIS A 261 19.84 0.18 -3.44
CA HIS A 261 18.75 0.96 -4.00
C HIS A 261 18.13 0.31 -5.25
N GLU A 262 18.05 -1.03 -5.31
CA GLU A 262 17.55 -1.78 -6.48
C GLU A 262 16.01 -1.83 -6.54
N MET A 263 15.36 -1.79 -5.39
CA MET A 263 13.90 -1.68 -5.26
C MET A 263 13.44 -0.23 -5.00
N PRO A 264 12.18 0.13 -5.32
CA PRO A 264 11.58 1.37 -4.82
C PRO A 264 11.43 1.35 -3.30
N PHE A 265 11.34 2.53 -2.68
CA PHE A 265 11.17 2.68 -1.24
C PHE A 265 9.78 2.17 -0.81
N PRO A 266 9.69 1.11 0.03
CA PRO A 266 8.43 0.49 0.37
C PRO A 266 7.73 1.21 1.53
N ILE A 267 6.41 1.38 1.41
CA ILE A 267 5.54 1.99 2.42
C ILE A 267 4.33 1.09 2.64
N VAL A 268 4.05 0.74 3.89
CA VAL A 268 2.81 0.05 4.30
C VAL A 268 1.92 1.02 5.06
N VAL A 269 0.62 0.99 4.81
CA VAL A 269 -0.35 1.90 5.46
C VAL A 269 -1.28 1.15 6.40
N ALA A 270 -1.57 1.76 7.54
CA ALA A 270 -2.56 1.32 8.53
C ALA A 270 -3.34 2.54 9.05
N ASP A 271 -4.50 2.33 9.64
CA ASP A 271 -5.29 3.40 10.24
C ASP A 271 -5.26 3.32 11.77
N GLY A 272 -5.24 4.47 12.44
CA GLY A 272 -5.37 4.56 13.89
C GLY A 272 -6.83 4.53 14.31
N ARG A 273 -7.16 3.63 15.24
CA ARG A 273 -8.53 3.52 15.78
C ARG A 273 -8.55 3.01 17.21
N ALA A 274 -9.03 3.86 18.12
CA ALA A 274 -9.21 3.45 19.51
C ALA A 274 -10.36 2.43 19.65
N PRO A 275 -10.29 1.51 20.64
CA PRO A 275 -11.38 0.60 20.98
C PRO A 275 -12.74 1.28 21.10
N GLY A 276 -13.78 0.67 20.52
CA GLY A 276 -15.16 1.17 20.55
C GLY A 276 -15.44 2.42 19.71
N THR A 277 -14.53 2.83 18.83
CA THR A 277 -14.71 3.98 17.94
C THR A 277 -14.88 3.58 16.48
N GLU A 278 -15.52 4.44 15.67
CA GLU A 278 -15.65 4.23 14.23
C GLU A 278 -14.64 5.11 13.48
N ILE A 279 -14.13 4.60 12.35
CA ILE A 279 -13.28 5.37 11.45
C ILE A 279 -14.13 6.25 10.55
N ILE A 280 -13.73 7.52 10.45
CA ILE A 280 -14.29 8.48 9.50
C ILE A 280 -13.14 9.01 8.65
N SER A 281 -13.21 8.86 7.32
CA SER A 281 -12.11 9.20 6.40
C SER A 281 -11.49 10.58 6.60
N SER A 282 -12.32 11.59 6.86
CA SER A 282 -11.84 12.97 6.98
C SER A 282 -11.10 13.26 8.29
N ASN A 283 -11.20 12.38 9.29
CA ASN A 283 -10.58 12.54 10.60
C ASN A 283 -9.68 11.37 11.03
N SER A 284 -9.63 10.29 10.24
CA SER A 284 -8.78 9.12 10.46
C SER A 284 -7.32 9.53 10.54
N THR A 285 -6.60 8.94 11.48
CA THR A 285 -5.13 9.10 11.55
C THR A 285 -4.52 8.01 10.70
N VAL A 286 -3.97 8.37 9.55
CA VAL A 286 -3.28 7.47 8.63
C VAL A 286 -1.85 7.30 9.10
N PHE A 287 -1.48 6.06 9.43
CA PHE A 287 -0.13 5.68 9.78
C PHE A 287 0.58 5.10 8.56
N GLU A 288 1.81 5.51 8.33
CA GLU A 288 2.71 4.86 7.40
C GLU A 288 3.83 4.14 8.14
N ILE A 289 4.25 3.01 7.57
CA ILE A 289 5.29 2.14 8.08
C ILE A 289 6.30 1.97 6.94
N THR A 290 7.51 2.42 7.18
CA THR A 290 8.64 2.36 6.24
C THR A 290 9.77 1.56 6.87
N PRO A 291 10.80 1.13 6.13
CA PRO A 291 11.92 0.42 6.74
C PRO A 291 12.55 1.21 7.89
N PHE A 292 12.48 2.54 7.87
CA PHE A 292 13.10 3.41 8.87
C PHE A 292 12.19 3.76 10.04
N GLU A 293 10.89 3.96 9.81
CA GLU A 293 10.02 4.60 10.80
C GLU A 293 8.56 4.23 10.62
N ILE A 294 7.81 4.32 11.73
CA ILE A 294 6.35 4.32 11.77
C ILE A 294 5.88 5.68 12.28
N GLY A 295 4.80 6.20 11.72
CA GLY A 295 4.25 7.47 12.18
C GLY A 295 3.16 8.01 11.29
N SER A 296 2.81 9.27 11.51
CA SER A 296 1.76 9.94 10.74
C SER A 296 2.13 11.39 10.44
N TRP A 297 1.82 11.80 9.22
CA TRP A 297 1.83 13.19 8.76
C TRP A 297 0.62 13.98 9.26
N ASP A 298 -0.38 13.29 9.81
CA ASP A 298 -1.61 13.91 10.24
C ASP A 298 -1.41 14.73 11.53
N PRO A 299 -2.00 15.93 11.63
CA PRO A 299 -1.96 16.77 12.82
C PRO A 299 -2.35 16.05 14.12
N SER A 300 -3.22 15.04 14.07
CA SER A 300 -3.56 14.23 15.25
C SER A 300 -2.34 13.67 15.97
N LEU A 301 -1.31 13.22 15.25
CA LEU A 301 -0.07 12.68 15.82
C LEU A 301 1.17 13.49 15.43
N TYR A 302 1.31 13.83 14.15
CA TYR A 302 2.39 14.64 13.58
C TYR A 302 3.81 14.21 14.01
N THR A 303 4.00 12.90 14.19
CA THR A 303 5.20 12.31 14.80
C THR A 303 5.54 11.00 14.11
N PHE A 304 6.85 10.76 13.93
CA PHE A 304 7.43 9.48 13.51
C PHE A 304 8.35 8.91 14.58
N ALA A 305 8.41 7.58 14.69
CA ALA A 305 9.26 6.82 15.60
C ALA A 305 10.16 5.84 14.83
N ASP A 306 11.40 5.64 15.27
CA ASP A 306 12.31 4.63 14.68
C ASP A 306 11.70 3.24 14.81
N LEU A 307 11.40 2.62 13.66
CA LEU A 307 10.67 1.37 13.59
C LEU A 307 11.35 0.24 14.36
N LYS A 308 12.69 0.25 14.40
CA LYS A 308 13.47 -0.81 15.05
C LYS A 308 13.21 -0.89 16.56
N TYR A 309 12.81 0.22 17.19
CA TYR A 309 12.72 0.34 18.65
C TYR A 309 11.29 0.52 19.18
N ILE A 310 10.27 0.26 18.37
CA ILE A 310 8.85 0.53 18.71
C ILE A 310 8.33 -0.28 19.91
N GLY A 311 8.98 -1.38 20.28
CA GLY A 311 8.66 -2.13 21.49
C GLY A 311 9.26 -1.53 22.78
N THR A 312 10.02 -0.44 22.68
CA THR A 312 10.70 0.18 23.83
C THR A 312 9.73 1.03 24.63
N ASN A 313 9.74 0.88 25.96
CA ASN A 313 8.99 1.79 26.81
C ASN A 313 9.64 3.18 26.82
N VAL A 314 8.95 4.18 26.28
CA VAL A 314 9.45 5.54 26.08
C VAL A 314 8.57 6.57 26.78
N THR A 315 9.16 7.71 27.12
CA THR A 315 8.42 8.95 27.43
C THR A 315 8.97 10.05 26.53
N ASN A 316 8.12 10.66 25.71
CA ASN A 316 8.50 11.66 24.71
C ASN A 316 9.74 11.19 23.90
N GLY A 317 9.64 9.96 23.37
CA GLY A 317 10.66 9.25 22.58
C GLY A 317 11.96 8.88 23.27
N LYS A 318 12.13 9.17 24.56
CA LYS A 318 13.32 8.76 25.32
C LYS A 318 13.04 7.43 26.04
N PRO A 319 13.92 6.43 25.92
CA PRO A 319 13.75 5.16 26.61
C PRO A 319 13.77 5.37 28.13
N VAL A 320 12.83 4.72 28.83
CA VAL A 320 12.78 4.73 30.30
C VAL A 320 13.73 3.69 30.89
N ASN A 321 13.87 2.53 30.23
CA ASN A 321 14.69 1.39 30.66
C ASN A 321 15.58 0.88 29.50
N SER A 322 15.69 -0.44 29.34
CA SER A 322 16.30 -1.11 28.19
C SER A 322 15.54 -0.81 26.90
N CYS A 323 16.24 -0.90 25.78
CA CYS A 323 15.64 -0.79 24.46
C CYS A 323 15.22 -2.18 23.99
N ILE A 324 14.14 -2.25 23.23
CA ILE A 324 13.59 -3.48 22.68
C ILE A 324 13.71 -3.44 21.16
N GLY A 325 14.16 -4.55 20.57
CA GLY A 325 14.11 -4.77 19.12
C GLY A 325 13.28 -6.01 18.80
N GLY A 326 12.85 -6.13 17.53
CA GLY A 326 12.11 -7.31 17.05
C GLY A 326 10.59 -7.20 17.12
N PHE A 327 10.04 -6.13 17.72
CA PHE A 327 8.59 -5.91 17.78
C PHE A 327 7.99 -5.65 16.38
N ASP A 328 8.78 -5.07 15.48
CA ASP A 328 8.41 -4.78 14.10
C ASP A 328 8.50 -6.02 13.19
N ASN A 329 8.07 -7.20 13.65
CA ASN A 329 8.04 -8.41 12.82
C ASN A 329 7.31 -8.14 11.49
N THR A 330 7.91 -8.53 10.36
CA THR A 330 7.36 -8.25 9.02
C THR A 330 5.94 -8.79 8.86
N GLY A 331 5.67 -9.99 9.40
CA GLY A 331 4.36 -10.62 9.47
C GLY A 331 3.32 -9.80 10.22
N TYR A 332 3.70 -9.27 11.39
CA TYR A 332 2.83 -8.43 12.20
C TYR A 332 2.51 -7.09 11.52
N ILE A 333 3.44 -6.51 10.76
CA ILE A 333 3.24 -5.24 10.05
C ILE A 333 2.20 -5.36 8.92
N PHE A 334 2.34 -6.34 8.00
CA PHE A 334 1.31 -6.53 6.97
C PHE A 334 0.04 -7.18 7.53
N GLY A 335 0.13 -7.89 8.67
CA GLY A 335 -1.03 -8.33 9.45
C GLY A 335 -1.83 -7.14 9.96
N THR A 336 -1.17 -6.15 10.57
CA THR A 336 -1.76 -4.88 11.04
C THR A 336 -2.47 -4.16 9.89
N SER A 337 -1.78 -4.00 8.75
CA SER A 337 -2.33 -3.38 7.55
C SER A 337 -3.52 -4.14 6.94
N SER A 338 -3.85 -5.34 7.43
CA SER A 338 -4.95 -6.19 6.95
C SER A 338 -5.85 -6.74 8.06
N SER A 339 -5.85 -6.12 9.24
CA SER A 339 -6.62 -6.56 10.40
C SER A 339 -8.07 -6.10 10.29
N LEU A 340 -8.86 -6.75 9.42
CA LEU A 340 -10.26 -6.38 9.11
C LEU A 340 -11.28 -7.36 9.74
N PHE A 341 -10.95 -7.93 10.91
CA PHE A 341 -11.73 -9.05 11.48
C PHE A 341 -13.16 -8.66 11.88
N ASN A 342 -13.42 -7.41 12.22
CA ASN A 342 -14.75 -6.87 12.53
C ASN A 342 -15.70 -6.94 11.32
N GLU A 343 -15.26 -6.57 10.11
CA GLU A 343 -16.09 -6.59 8.91
C GLU A 343 -16.26 -8.00 8.36
N VAL A 344 -15.19 -8.82 8.47
CA VAL A 344 -15.22 -10.25 8.18
C VAL A 344 -16.25 -10.94 9.10
N LEU A 345 -16.24 -10.64 10.40
CA LEU A 345 -17.13 -11.26 11.39
C LEU A 345 -18.59 -10.82 11.28
N LEU A 346 -18.85 -9.56 10.96
CA LEU A 346 -20.21 -9.03 10.83
C LEU A 346 -20.94 -9.53 9.57
N ARG A 347 -20.22 -9.93 8.52
CA ARG A 347 -20.79 -10.34 7.23
C ARG A 347 -20.92 -11.85 7.05
N LEU A 348 -20.22 -12.63 7.84
CA LEU A 348 -20.16 -14.08 7.69
C LEU A 348 -21.09 -14.76 8.67
N ASN A 349 -22.38 -14.76 8.34
CA ASN A 349 -23.41 -15.53 9.01
C ASN A 349 -23.53 -16.96 8.43
N ASP A 350 -22.41 -17.68 8.33
CA ASP A 350 -22.40 -19.06 7.84
C ASP A 350 -21.26 -19.88 8.46
N SER A 351 -21.51 -21.16 8.64
CA SER A 351 -20.73 -22.20 9.36
C SER A 351 -19.20 -22.28 9.08
N SER A 352 -18.68 -21.57 8.08
CA SER A 352 -17.25 -21.51 7.72
C SER A 352 -16.43 -20.54 8.57
N THR A 353 -17.02 -19.47 9.11
CA THR A 353 -16.31 -18.53 10.02
C THR A 353 -16.29 -18.99 11.46
N THR A 354 -17.45 -19.44 11.93
CA THR A 354 -17.61 -20.81 12.44
C THR A 354 -16.29 -21.51 12.75
N SER A 355 -15.85 -22.28 11.76
CA SER A 355 -14.64 -23.11 11.77
C SER A 355 -13.33 -22.35 11.64
N PHE A 356 -13.27 -21.24 10.89
CA PHE A 356 -12.07 -20.38 10.81
C PHE A 356 -11.64 -19.89 12.19
N LEU A 357 -12.53 -19.19 12.87
CA LEU A 357 -12.29 -18.69 14.20
C LEU A 357 -12.24 -19.83 15.19
N SER A 358 -13.15 -20.81 15.15
CA SER A 358 -13.09 -21.98 16.04
C SER A 358 -11.73 -22.70 16.00
N SER A 359 -11.11 -22.89 14.83
CA SER A 359 -9.76 -23.50 14.73
C SER A 359 -8.63 -22.55 15.11
N LEU A 360 -8.69 -21.29 14.71
CA LEU A 360 -7.73 -20.24 15.11
C LEU A 360 -7.83 -19.89 16.60
N LEU A 361 -9.00 -20.09 17.22
CA LEU A 361 -9.32 -19.67 18.58
C LEU A 361 -9.21 -20.84 19.55
N GLU A 362 -9.59 -22.08 19.21
CA GLU A 362 -9.55 -23.21 20.16
C GLU A 362 -8.17 -23.39 20.82
N ASP A 363 -7.08 -23.07 20.13
CA ASP A 363 -5.70 -23.13 20.66
C ASP A 363 -5.23 -21.84 21.36
N PHE A 364 -5.95 -20.72 21.22
CA PHE A 364 -5.53 -19.38 21.69
C PHE A 364 -6.57 -18.67 22.60
N LEU A 365 -7.74 -19.28 22.83
CA LEU A 365 -8.88 -18.73 23.58
C LEU A 365 -8.54 -18.32 25.03
N ASP A 366 -7.58 -18.99 25.66
CA ASP A 366 -7.26 -18.73 27.08
C ASP A 366 -6.34 -17.50 27.27
N HIS A 367 -5.71 -16.99 26.20
CA HIS A 367 -4.61 -16.00 26.27
C HIS A 367 -4.85 -14.72 25.44
N ILE A 368 -5.74 -14.76 24.44
CA ILE A 368 -6.08 -13.58 23.61
C ILE A 368 -7.15 -12.71 24.29
N GLY A 369 -6.92 -11.40 24.35
CA GLY A 369 -7.96 -10.41 24.68
C GLY A 369 -8.96 -10.24 23.53
N PHE A 370 -10.24 -10.51 23.77
CA PHE A 370 -11.31 -10.51 22.74
C PHE A 370 -12.06 -9.19 22.58
N ASP A 371 -11.67 -8.16 23.33
CA ASP A 371 -12.25 -6.84 23.16
C ASP A 371 -11.60 -6.19 21.92
N GLU A 372 -12.38 -6.07 20.83
CA GLU A 372 -12.00 -5.48 19.53
C GLU A 372 -11.08 -6.35 18.63
N ASN A 373 -11.64 -7.43 18.08
CA ASN A 373 -11.00 -8.50 17.30
C ASN A 373 -10.16 -8.09 16.07
N ASP A 374 -10.21 -6.84 15.66
CA ASP A 374 -9.59 -6.27 14.46
C ASP A 374 -8.50 -5.24 14.78
N ILE A 375 -8.20 -5.03 16.06
CA ILE A 375 -7.15 -4.12 16.49
C ILE A 375 -5.81 -4.85 16.62
N ALA A 376 -4.80 -4.30 15.94
CA ALA A 376 -3.40 -4.58 16.17
C ALA A 376 -2.89 -3.68 17.30
N VAL A 377 -2.42 -4.29 18.38
CA VAL A 377 -1.98 -3.60 19.59
C VAL A 377 -0.47 -3.39 19.55
N TYR A 378 -0.05 -2.14 19.76
CA TYR A 378 1.34 -1.73 19.89
C TYR A 378 1.55 -1.20 21.30
N LYS A 379 2.02 -2.08 22.19
CA LYS A 379 2.30 -1.78 23.58
C LYS A 379 3.73 -2.20 23.92
N PRO A 380 4.56 -1.29 24.47
CA PRO A 380 4.27 0.10 24.81
C PRO A 380 4.07 1.02 23.58
N ASN A 381 3.28 2.08 23.73
CA ASN A 381 3.05 3.08 22.68
C ASN A 381 4.34 3.87 22.37
N PRO A 382 4.87 3.81 21.14
CA PRO A 382 6.10 4.52 20.77
C PRO A 382 5.96 6.05 20.77
N PHE A 383 4.72 6.57 20.81
CA PHE A 383 4.40 8.00 20.80
C PHE A 383 3.97 8.52 22.18
N TYR A 384 4.12 7.73 23.24
CA TYR A 384 3.71 8.13 24.58
C TYR A 384 4.34 9.46 25.00
N ASN A 385 3.49 10.44 25.34
CA ASN A 385 3.84 11.84 25.62
C ASN A 385 4.62 12.56 24.50
N SER A 386 4.42 12.21 23.22
CA SER A 386 4.94 13.02 22.10
C SER A 386 4.43 14.45 22.20
N GLU A 387 5.32 15.43 22.04
CA GLU A 387 5.00 16.85 22.19
C GLU A 387 4.38 17.51 20.95
N TRP A 388 4.38 16.83 19.80
CA TRP A 388 3.92 17.38 18.52
C TRP A 388 2.49 16.99 18.14
N ALA A 389 1.89 16.03 18.83
CA ALA A 389 0.53 15.56 18.55
C ALA A 389 -0.53 16.60 18.94
N ALA A 390 -1.50 16.84 18.06
CA ALA A 390 -2.67 17.66 18.42
C ALA A 390 -3.74 16.86 19.20
N LEU A 391 -3.72 15.53 19.13
CA LEU A 391 -4.71 14.66 19.76
C LEU A 391 -4.14 13.94 20.99
N ASP A 392 -4.52 14.41 22.17
CA ASP A 392 -4.08 13.85 23.46
C ASP A 392 -4.40 12.36 23.62
N SER A 393 -5.48 11.85 23.02
CA SER A 393 -5.88 10.45 23.18
C SER A 393 -4.88 9.45 22.61
N ILE A 394 -4.09 9.83 21.60
CA ILE A 394 -3.04 8.97 21.04
C ILE A 394 -1.84 8.95 21.97
N VAL A 395 -1.40 10.12 22.46
CA VAL A 395 -0.13 10.24 23.20
C VAL A 395 -0.26 10.01 24.70
N SER A 396 -1.47 10.05 25.26
CA SER A 396 -1.74 9.73 26.68
C SER A 396 -2.05 8.25 26.92
N SER A 397 -2.32 7.48 25.87
CA SER A 397 -2.51 6.04 25.94
C SER A 397 -1.17 5.31 26.02
N GLU A 398 -1.07 4.30 26.89
CA GLU A 398 0.09 3.40 26.93
C GLU A 398 0.12 2.42 25.75
N THR A 399 -0.96 2.36 24.97
CA THR A 399 -1.14 1.49 23.81
C THR A 399 -1.45 2.32 22.56
N LEU A 400 -0.82 1.98 21.45
CA LEU A 400 -1.22 2.42 20.12
C LEU A 400 -2.05 1.32 19.45
N ASP A 401 -3.25 1.68 18.98
CA ASP A 401 -4.21 0.78 18.37
C ASP A 401 -4.33 1.07 16.87
N LEU A 402 -3.95 0.10 16.04
CA LEU A 402 -3.95 0.20 14.57
C LEU A 402 -4.86 -0.85 13.94
N VAL A 403 -5.41 -0.56 12.76
CA VAL A 403 -6.28 -1.46 11.99
C VAL A 403 -5.91 -1.43 10.50
N ASP A 404 -6.65 -2.19 9.67
CA ASP A 404 -6.47 -2.19 8.21
C ASP A 404 -6.55 -0.75 7.64
N GLY A 405 -5.55 -0.37 6.84
CA GLY A 405 -5.44 0.98 6.28
C GLY A 405 -6.48 1.33 5.22
N GLY A 406 -7.36 0.38 4.84
CA GLY A 406 -8.48 0.62 3.94
C GLY A 406 -9.81 0.91 4.65
N GLU A 407 -9.87 0.85 5.99
CA GLU A 407 -11.11 1.05 6.75
C GLU A 407 -11.66 2.47 6.64
N ASP A 408 -10.83 3.43 6.28
CA ASP A 408 -11.24 4.82 6.08
C ASP A 408 -11.76 5.13 4.65
N ASN A 409 -11.98 4.10 3.83
CA ASN A 409 -12.36 4.15 2.41
C ASN A 409 -11.30 4.73 1.46
N GLN A 410 -10.12 5.12 1.93
CA GLN A 410 -8.97 5.45 1.08
C GLN A 410 -8.21 4.17 0.71
N ASN A 411 -8.93 3.20 0.11
CA ASN A 411 -8.42 1.85 -0.13
C ASN A 411 -7.19 1.78 -1.06
N ILE A 412 -6.82 2.86 -1.75
CA ILE A 412 -5.53 3.05 -2.43
C ILE A 412 -4.65 3.94 -1.54
N PRO A 413 -3.43 3.50 -1.14
CA PRO A 413 -2.56 4.23 -0.20
C PRO A 413 -1.88 5.44 -0.86
N LEU A 414 -2.67 6.47 -1.19
CA LEU A 414 -2.20 7.68 -1.86
C LEU A 414 -1.56 8.66 -0.89
N TYR A 415 -2.10 8.78 0.32
CA TYR A 415 -1.72 9.83 1.27
C TYR A 415 -0.20 9.91 1.56
N PRO A 416 0.54 8.79 1.75
CA PRO A 416 2.01 8.83 1.87
C PRO A 416 2.72 9.45 0.67
N LEU A 417 2.18 9.28 -0.54
CA LEU A 417 2.77 9.72 -1.80
C LEU A 417 2.39 11.17 -2.16
N LEU A 418 1.45 11.79 -1.43
CA LEU A 418 1.03 13.17 -1.64
C LEU A 418 1.85 14.18 -0.83
N GLN A 419 2.63 13.70 0.14
CA GLN A 419 3.38 14.55 1.06
C GLN A 419 4.37 15.45 0.29
N PRO A 420 4.30 16.79 0.45
CA PRO A 420 5.21 17.73 -0.20
C PRO A 420 6.69 17.41 0.04
N GLU A 421 7.02 16.85 1.21
CA GLU A 421 8.35 16.45 1.65
C GLU A 421 8.95 15.35 0.75
N ARG A 422 8.11 14.52 0.11
CA ARG A 422 8.55 13.46 -0.81
C ARG A 422 8.69 13.92 -2.26
N GLN A 423 8.10 15.06 -2.63
CA GLN A 423 8.19 15.65 -3.97
C GLN A 423 7.83 14.66 -5.10
N VAL A 424 6.79 13.86 -4.91
CA VAL A 424 6.30 12.92 -5.94
C VAL A 424 5.59 13.70 -7.04
N ASP A 425 5.92 13.38 -8.30
CA ASP A 425 5.43 14.08 -9.48
C ASP A 425 4.31 13.35 -10.21
N ALA A 426 4.37 12.01 -10.21
CA ALA A 426 3.37 11.16 -10.80
C ALA A 426 3.13 9.91 -9.95
N ILE A 427 1.86 9.52 -9.81
CA ILE A 427 1.47 8.32 -9.06
C ILE A 427 0.70 7.39 -9.99
N PHE A 428 1.09 6.13 -10.06
CA PHE A 428 0.22 5.07 -10.60
C PHE A 428 -0.64 4.52 -9.46
N ALA A 429 -1.94 4.77 -9.54
CA ALA A 429 -2.92 4.36 -8.55
C ALA A 429 -3.66 3.12 -9.05
N PHE A 430 -3.30 1.94 -8.52
CA PHE A 430 -3.90 0.67 -8.90
C PHE A 430 -5.05 0.30 -7.98
N ASP A 431 -6.25 0.27 -8.55
CA ASP A 431 -7.49 0.04 -7.80
C ASP A 431 -8.03 -1.37 -8.06
N ASN A 432 -8.01 -2.22 -7.04
CA ASN A 432 -8.58 -3.56 -7.02
C ASN A 432 -9.74 -3.66 -5.98
N SER A 433 -10.39 -2.54 -5.68
CA SER A 433 -11.47 -2.42 -4.69
C SER A 433 -12.73 -3.21 -5.05
N TYR A 434 -13.54 -3.47 -4.03
CA TYR A 434 -14.78 -4.26 -4.07
C TYR A 434 -15.99 -3.31 -3.91
N ASP A 435 -16.17 -2.38 -4.86
CA ASP A 435 -17.07 -1.23 -4.61
C ASP A 435 -18.49 -1.41 -5.14
N THR A 436 -18.65 -2.08 -6.29
CA THR A 436 -19.96 -2.31 -6.90
C THR A 436 -20.58 -3.63 -6.46
N ASP A 437 -21.88 -3.81 -6.73
CA ASP A 437 -22.57 -5.11 -6.59
C ASP A 437 -21.93 -6.24 -7.42
N SER A 438 -21.19 -5.87 -8.48
CA SER A 438 -20.39 -6.78 -9.31
C SER A 438 -18.91 -6.80 -8.92
N HIS A 439 -18.55 -6.20 -7.79
CA HIS A 439 -17.24 -6.26 -7.14
C HIS A 439 -16.10 -5.63 -7.96
N TRP A 440 -16.43 -4.63 -8.78
CA TRP A 440 -15.45 -3.84 -9.51
C TRP A 440 -15.22 -2.48 -8.83
N PRO A 441 -14.06 -1.84 -9.06
CA PRO A 441 -13.82 -0.48 -8.59
C PRO A 441 -14.77 0.54 -9.21
N ASN A 442 -15.18 1.55 -8.44
CA ASN A 442 -16.00 2.66 -8.93
C ASN A 442 -15.36 4.05 -8.74
N GLY A 443 -14.11 4.11 -8.27
CA GLY A 443 -13.40 5.36 -7.99
C GLY A 443 -13.58 5.89 -6.57
N THR A 444 -14.29 5.16 -5.70
CA THR A 444 -14.52 5.51 -4.28
C THR A 444 -13.24 5.97 -3.59
N SER A 445 -12.14 5.21 -3.70
CA SER A 445 -10.90 5.59 -3.01
C SER A 445 -10.35 6.95 -3.43
N LEU A 446 -10.47 7.33 -4.71
CA LEU A 446 -10.02 8.65 -5.19
C LEU A 446 -10.91 9.76 -4.63
N VAL A 447 -12.22 9.51 -4.57
CA VAL A 447 -13.19 10.47 -4.01
C VAL A 447 -12.90 10.72 -2.52
N TYR A 448 -12.72 9.67 -1.72
CA TYR A 448 -12.43 9.83 -0.30
C TYR A 448 -11.07 10.51 -0.04
N THR A 449 -10.03 10.18 -0.81
CA THR A 449 -8.76 10.91 -0.73
C THR A 449 -8.90 12.39 -1.13
N TYR A 450 -9.70 12.69 -2.17
CA TYR A 450 -10.00 14.06 -2.56
C TYR A 450 -10.79 14.81 -1.47
N GLU A 451 -11.77 14.19 -0.83
CA GLU A 451 -12.56 14.84 0.22
C GLU A 451 -11.75 15.07 1.50
N ARG A 452 -10.84 14.13 1.82
CA ARG A 452 -9.98 14.21 3.01
C ARG A 452 -9.13 15.47 3.06
N GLN A 453 -8.65 15.97 1.92
CA GLN A 453 -7.75 17.12 1.88
C GLN A 453 -8.36 18.39 2.51
N PHE A 454 -9.70 18.49 2.56
CA PHE A 454 -10.44 19.59 3.18
C PHE A 454 -10.76 19.34 4.68
N GLY A 455 -10.44 18.14 5.18
CA GLY A 455 -10.64 17.74 6.57
C GLY A 455 -9.54 18.23 7.51
N SER A 456 -9.73 18.03 8.81
CA SER A 456 -8.77 18.47 9.83
C SER A 456 -7.41 17.78 9.73
N GLN A 457 -7.35 16.61 9.10
CA GLN A 457 -6.10 15.88 8.88
C GLN A 457 -5.43 16.20 7.53
N GLY A 458 -6.08 17.01 6.68
CA GLY A 458 -5.57 17.33 5.34
C GLY A 458 -4.20 17.98 5.34
N ASN A 459 -3.86 18.75 6.38
CA ASN A 459 -2.52 19.32 6.62
C ASN A 459 -1.87 19.97 5.38
N HIS A 460 -2.63 20.80 4.66
CA HIS A 460 -2.18 21.47 3.42
C HIS A 460 -1.71 20.51 2.30
N THR A 461 -2.06 19.22 2.41
CA THR A 461 -1.76 18.19 1.41
C THR A 461 -2.80 18.26 0.31
N ALA A 462 -2.38 18.61 -0.89
CA ALA A 462 -3.28 18.71 -2.04
C ALA A 462 -3.45 17.36 -2.77
N PHE A 463 -4.62 17.18 -3.37
CA PHE A 463 -4.95 16.07 -4.26
C PHE A 463 -5.76 16.61 -5.46
N PRO A 464 -5.46 16.22 -6.72
CA PRO A 464 -6.14 16.79 -7.87
C PRO A 464 -7.65 16.56 -7.84
N TYR A 465 -8.40 17.44 -8.52
CA TYR A 465 -9.84 17.27 -8.67
C TYR A 465 -10.21 15.90 -9.25
N VAL A 466 -11.22 15.27 -8.65
CA VAL A 466 -11.86 14.04 -9.14
C VAL A 466 -13.39 14.20 -9.08
N PRO A 467 -14.15 13.51 -9.94
CA PRO A 467 -15.60 13.57 -9.90
C PRO A 467 -16.21 12.54 -8.93
N ASP A 468 -17.54 12.57 -8.77
CA ASP A 468 -18.27 11.51 -8.05
C ASP A 468 -18.22 10.13 -8.75
N GLN A 469 -18.59 9.10 -8.00
CA GLN A 469 -18.57 7.69 -8.44
C GLN A 469 -19.47 7.45 -9.65
N ALA A 470 -20.63 8.13 -9.73
CA ALA A 470 -21.54 8.02 -10.87
C ALA A 470 -20.86 8.50 -12.16
N THR A 471 -20.17 9.64 -12.08
CA THR A 471 -19.39 10.20 -13.18
C THR A 471 -18.19 9.32 -13.53
N PHE A 472 -17.48 8.76 -12.55
CA PHE A 472 -16.41 7.78 -12.79
C PHE A 472 -16.87 6.65 -13.71
N LEU A 473 -18.02 6.07 -13.40
CA LEU A 473 -18.60 4.96 -14.16
C LEU A 473 -19.17 5.43 -15.51
N ASN A 474 -20.01 6.47 -15.52
CA ASN A 474 -20.66 6.97 -16.74
C ASN A 474 -19.65 7.49 -17.79
N LYS A 475 -18.51 8.01 -17.36
CA LYS A 475 -17.44 8.52 -18.25
C LYS A 475 -16.32 7.52 -18.50
N ASN A 476 -16.50 6.26 -18.14
CA ASN A 476 -15.54 5.18 -18.38
C ASN A 476 -14.17 5.40 -17.72
N LEU A 477 -14.10 6.17 -16.63
CA LEU A 477 -12.85 6.44 -15.91
C LEU A 477 -12.32 5.20 -15.17
N THR A 478 -13.15 4.18 -14.98
CA THR A 478 -12.76 2.86 -14.43
C THR A 478 -12.57 1.79 -15.52
N ALA A 479 -12.99 2.04 -16.76
CA ALA A 479 -12.89 1.06 -17.85
C ALA A 479 -11.62 1.21 -18.70
N LYS A 480 -10.91 2.31 -18.49
CA LYS A 480 -9.65 2.68 -19.14
C LYS A 480 -8.84 3.50 -18.12
N PRO A 481 -7.50 3.42 -18.07
CA PRO A 481 -6.67 4.40 -17.36
C PRO A 481 -7.15 5.85 -17.52
N ALA A 482 -7.27 6.56 -16.41
CA ALA A 482 -7.71 7.95 -16.34
C ALA A 482 -6.65 8.78 -15.62
N PHE A 483 -6.35 9.97 -16.13
CA PHE A 483 -5.35 10.86 -15.55
C PHE A 483 -6.06 12.03 -14.85
N PHE A 484 -5.57 12.39 -13.67
CA PHE A 484 -6.08 13.50 -12.87
C PHE A 484 -4.97 14.51 -12.59
N GLY A 485 -5.31 15.80 -12.64
CA GLY A 485 -4.37 16.88 -12.39
C GLY A 485 -3.37 17.15 -13.53
N CYS A 486 -3.66 16.81 -14.78
CA CYS A 486 -2.66 16.87 -15.86
C CYS A 486 -2.06 18.27 -16.13
N TYR A 487 -2.72 19.35 -15.69
CA TYR A 487 -2.22 20.71 -15.84
C TYR A 487 -2.24 21.42 -14.48
N ALA A 488 -1.06 21.83 -13.99
CA ALA A 488 -0.94 22.58 -12.72
C ALA A 488 -1.74 23.88 -12.75
N SER A 489 -1.84 24.53 -13.92
CA SER A 489 -2.62 25.77 -14.11
C SER A 489 -4.10 25.61 -13.75
N ASN A 490 -4.64 24.39 -13.85
CA ASN A 490 -6.03 24.10 -13.53
C ASN A 490 -6.26 23.83 -12.03
N LEU A 491 -5.19 23.80 -11.23
CA LEU A 491 -5.24 23.50 -9.79
C LEU A 491 -5.02 24.75 -8.92
N THR A 492 -4.82 25.92 -9.53
CA THR A 492 -4.56 27.18 -8.80
C THR A 492 -5.62 27.46 -7.73
N ASP A 493 -6.91 27.36 -8.08
CA ASP A 493 -8.00 27.64 -7.14
C ASP A 493 -8.02 26.63 -5.96
N LEU A 494 -7.70 25.36 -6.23
CA LEU A 494 -7.58 24.33 -5.18
C LEU A 494 -6.40 24.63 -4.23
N MET A 495 -5.26 25.01 -4.79
CA MET A 495 -4.06 25.32 -4.01
C MET A 495 -4.27 26.54 -3.13
N ASP A 496 -4.97 27.56 -3.64
CA ASP A 496 -5.37 28.73 -2.86
C ASP A 496 -6.33 28.35 -1.72
N GLU A 497 -7.28 27.44 -1.96
CA GLU A 497 -8.21 26.94 -0.93
C GLU A 497 -7.50 26.17 0.19
N LEU A 498 -6.46 25.40 -0.15
CA LEU A 498 -5.68 24.60 0.79
C LEU A 498 -4.49 25.32 1.41
N GLU A 499 -4.29 26.59 1.05
CA GLU A 499 -3.17 27.41 1.52
C GLU A 499 -1.79 26.73 1.30
N THR A 500 -1.59 26.14 0.12
CA THR A 500 -0.36 25.40 -0.22
C THR A 500 0.25 25.84 -1.54
N ASP A 501 1.58 25.95 -1.58
CA ASP A 501 2.35 26.24 -2.80
C ASP A 501 2.78 24.95 -3.53
N TYR A 502 2.51 23.78 -2.95
CA TYR A 502 2.89 22.49 -3.53
C TYR A 502 1.83 22.00 -4.51
N VAL A 503 2.21 21.90 -5.79
CA VAL A 503 1.34 21.31 -6.83
C VAL A 503 1.29 19.79 -6.61
N PRO A 504 0.11 19.18 -6.46
CA PRO A 504 0.02 17.74 -6.22
C PRO A 504 0.44 16.92 -7.45
N PRO A 505 0.86 15.65 -7.26
CA PRO A 505 1.25 14.77 -8.35
C PRO A 505 0.13 14.58 -9.38
N LEU A 506 0.51 14.29 -10.62
CA LEU A 506 -0.40 13.79 -11.63
C LEU A 506 -0.74 12.32 -11.31
N VAL A 507 -2.02 12.03 -11.12
CA VAL A 507 -2.47 10.67 -10.76
C VAL A 507 -2.89 9.91 -12.01
N ILE A 508 -2.21 8.80 -12.29
CA ILE A 508 -2.50 7.81 -13.32
C ILE A 508 -3.34 6.71 -12.66
N TYR A 509 -4.65 6.84 -12.72
CA TYR A 509 -5.59 5.89 -12.12
C TYR A 509 -5.83 4.71 -13.06
N ILE A 510 -5.63 3.50 -12.54
CA ILE A 510 -5.78 2.24 -13.26
C ILE A 510 -6.68 1.32 -12.43
N ALA A 511 -7.96 1.27 -12.79
CA ALA A 511 -8.92 0.37 -12.17
C ALA A 511 -8.83 -1.04 -12.75
N ASN A 512 -8.98 -2.04 -11.88
CA ASN A 512 -9.15 -3.42 -12.23
C ASN A 512 -10.41 -3.62 -13.07
N ARG A 513 -10.28 -4.40 -14.13
CA ARG A 513 -11.34 -4.72 -15.09
C ARG A 513 -11.01 -6.00 -15.85
N PRO A 514 -11.98 -6.68 -16.46
CA PRO A 514 -11.72 -7.87 -17.24
C PRO A 514 -11.33 -7.51 -18.70
N TYR A 515 -10.18 -8.03 -19.12
CA TYR A 515 -9.72 -8.08 -20.52
C TYR A 515 -9.68 -9.53 -21.03
N SER A 516 -9.05 -10.42 -20.27
CA SER A 516 -8.94 -11.86 -20.57
C SER A 516 -9.46 -12.76 -19.45
N TYR A 517 -9.60 -12.23 -18.24
CA TYR A 517 -10.03 -13.00 -17.07
C TYR A 517 -10.85 -12.14 -16.10
N ASP A 518 -11.85 -12.74 -15.47
CA ASP A 518 -12.67 -12.07 -14.45
C ASP A 518 -11.99 -12.15 -13.09
N THR A 519 -11.56 -10.99 -12.58
CA THR A 519 -10.79 -10.85 -11.35
C THR A 519 -11.60 -10.24 -10.20
N ASN A 520 -12.93 -10.13 -10.33
CA ASN A 520 -13.85 -9.54 -9.34
C ASN A 520 -14.30 -10.53 -8.26
N THR A 521 -13.37 -11.32 -7.74
CA THR A 521 -13.63 -12.29 -6.67
C THR A 521 -13.91 -11.61 -5.33
N SER A 522 -14.58 -12.31 -4.40
CA SER A 522 -14.81 -11.78 -3.05
C SER A 522 -13.49 -11.51 -2.32
N THR A 523 -13.45 -10.41 -1.55
CA THR A 523 -12.33 -10.09 -0.65
C THR A 523 -12.08 -11.22 0.36
N TYR A 524 -13.12 -11.99 0.70
CA TYR A 524 -13.07 -13.08 1.66
C TYR A 524 -12.76 -14.45 1.03
N LYS A 525 -12.45 -14.52 -0.28
CA LYS A 525 -12.00 -15.76 -0.92
C LYS A 525 -10.55 -16.04 -0.51
N MET A 526 -10.34 -17.12 0.25
CA MET A 526 -9.05 -17.47 0.86
C MET A 526 -8.28 -18.62 0.19
N SER A 527 -8.73 -19.10 -0.97
CA SER A 527 -8.01 -20.09 -1.79
C SER A 527 -8.23 -19.82 -3.27
N TYR A 528 -7.20 -20.08 -4.08
CA TYR A 528 -7.19 -19.89 -5.52
C TYR A 528 -6.47 -21.07 -6.18
N THR A 529 -7.07 -21.60 -7.24
CA THR A 529 -6.39 -22.58 -8.10
C THR A 529 -5.24 -21.93 -8.86
N ASP A 530 -4.29 -22.74 -9.34
CA ASP A 530 -3.18 -22.25 -10.15
C ASP A 530 -3.65 -21.56 -11.44
N ASP A 531 -4.69 -22.10 -12.10
CA ASP A 531 -5.29 -21.49 -13.29
C ASP A 531 -5.91 -20.12 -12.98
N GLU A 532 -6.53 -19.96 -11.81
CA GLU A 532 -7.04 -18.66 -11.36
C GLU A 532 -5.89 -17.67 -11.13
N LYS A 533 -4.80 -18.08 -10.45
CA LYS A 533 -3.62 -17.22 -10.26
C LYS A 533 -3.03 -16.75 -11.59
N ILE A 534 -2.87 -17.67 -12.55
CA ILE A 534 -2.36 -17.36 -13.89
C ILE A 534 -3.31 -16.39 -14.62
N GLY A 535 -4.62 -16.62 -14.54
CA GLY A 535 -5.63 -15.74 -15.13
C GLY A 535 -5.60 -14.33 -14.55
N PHE A 536 -5.46 -14.20 -13.23
CA PHE A 536 -5.28 -12.91 -12.55
C PHE A 536 -4.02 -12.18 -13.03
N PHE A 537 -2.90 -12.89 -13.09
CA PHE A 537 -1.62 -12.33 -13.52
C PHE A 537 -1.70 -11.80 -14.97
N GLN A 538 -2.21 -12.62 -15.90
CA GLN A 538 -2.39 -12.22 -17.29
C GLN A 538 -3.30 -11.00 -17.42
N ASN A 539 -4.45 -11.02 -16.74
CA ASN A 539 -5.39 -9.91 -16.82
C ASN A 539 -4.82 -8.62 -16.21
N GLY A 540 -4.10 -8.70 -15.09
CA GLY A 540 -3.43 -7.53 -14.49
C GLY A 540 -2.38 -6.90 -15.42
N PHE A 541 -1.62 -7.72 -16.15
CA PHE A 541 -0.68 -7.25 -17.18
C PHE A 541 -1.44 -6.47 -18.25
N GLU A 542 -2.54 -7.03 -18.76
CA GLU A 542 -3.36 -6.41 -19.80
C GLU A 542 -4.03 -5.11 -19.31
N VAL A 543 -4.49 -5.09 -18.05
CA VAL A 543 -5.06 -3.89 -17.40
C VAL A 543 -4.07 -2.73 -17.41
N THR A 544 -2.83 -3.01 -17.00
CA THR A 544 -1.77 -2.00 -16.90
C THR A 544 -1.28 -1.54 -18.27
N THR A 545 -1.27 -2.43 -19.26
CA THR A 545 -0.61 -2.19 -20.55
C THR A 545 -1.58 -1.81 -21.66
N ARG A 546 -2.85 -1.52 -21.35
CA ARG A 546 -3.90 -1.28 -22.38
C ARG A 546 -3.99 -2.45 -23.35
N LYS A 547 -4.04 -3.67 -22.80
CA LYS A 547 -4.07 -4.95 -23.53
C LYS A 547 -2.86 -5.10 -24.45
N ASN A 548 -1.67 -5.20 -23.86
CA ASN A 548 -0.41 -5.42 -24.57
C ASN A 548 -0.09 -4.30 -25.58
N LEU A 549 -0.46 -3.06 -25.26
CA LEU A 549 -0.39 -1.87 -26.11
C LEU A 549 -1.21 -1.96 -27.41
N THR A 550 -2.13 -2.93 -27.53
CA THR A 550 -2.90 -3.14 -28.78
C THR A 550 -4.15 -2.28 -28.88
N ILE A 551 -4.66 -1.77 -27.75
CA ILE A 551 -5.78 -0.81 -27.76
C ILE A 551 -5.30 0.60 -28.10
N ASP A 552 -4.10 0.95 -27.66
CA ASP A 552 -3.47 2.23 -27.93
C ASP A 552 -1.95 2.06 -28.02
N GLU A 553 -1.43 2.12 -29.24
CA GLU A 553 0.00 2.00 -29.53
C GLU A 553 0.80 3.22 -29.05
N GLU A 554 0.16 4.39 -28.86
CA GLU A 554 0.79 5.59 -28.29
C GLU A 554 0.76 5.58 -26.75
N PHE A 555 0.16 4.58 -26.10
CA PHE A 555 -0.04 4.60 -24.65
C PHE A 555 1.27 4.73 -23.86
N ARG A 556 2.35 4.10 -24.34
CA ARG A 556 3.69 4.24 -23.73
C ARG A 556 4.18 5.70 -23.77
N ALA A 557 3.93 6.41 -24.88
CA ALA A 557 4.20 7.85 -24.99
C ALA A 557 3.36 8.64 -23.99
N CYS A 558 2.07 8.29 -23.83
CA CYS A 558 1.16 8.97 -22.90
C CYS A 558 1.59 8.82 -21.44
N ILE A 559 2.13 7.67 -21.06
CA ILE A 559 2.75 7.47 -19.74
C ILE A 559 4.01 8.34 -19.58
N GLY A 560 4.88 8.39 -20.60
CA GLY A 560 6.03 9.29 -20.61
C GLY A 560 5.62 10.76 -20.45
N CYS A 561 4.55 11.19 -21.10
CA CYS A 561 3.99 12.54 -20.99
C CYS A 561 3.52 12.85 -19.58
N ALA A 562 2.79 11.92 -18.96
CA ALA A 562 2.28 12.07 -17.61
C ALA A 562 3.41 12.18 -16.57
N VAL A 563 4.39 11.28 -16.63
CA VAL A 563 5.53 11.25 -15.71
C VAL A 563 6.40 12.50 -15.79
N LEU A 564 6.59 13.05 -16.99
CA LEU A 564 7.40 14.27 -17.18
C LEU A 564 6.65 15.58 -16.92
N GLN A 565 5.33 15.53 -16.72
CA GLN A 565 4.49 16.74 -16.80
C GLN A 565 4.86 17.79 -15.74
N ARG A 566 5.03 17.37 -14.50
CA ARG A 566 5.37 18.29 -13.39
C ARG A 566 6.75 18.91 -13.56
N SER A 567 7.75 18.11 -13.95
CA SER A 567 9.08 18.60 -14.31
C SER A 567 9.04 19.63 -15.43
N ARG A 568 8.24 19.38 -16.48
CA ARG A 568 8.05 20.33 -17.59
C ARG A 568 7.46 21.65 -17.12
N GLU A 569 6.43 21.61 -16.30
CA GLU A 569 5.78 22.80 -15.75
C GLU A 569 6.74 23.61 -14.89
N ARG A 570 7.50 22.97 -14.00
CA ARG A 570 8.53 23.62 -13.17
C ARG A 570 9.60 24.35 -14.00
N LEU A 571 9.95 23.79 -15.16
CA LEU A 571 10.93 24.37 -16.07
C LEU A 571 10.33 25.30 -17.15
N GLY A 572 9.01 25.50 -17.16
CA GLY A 572 8.34 26.36 -18.15
C GLY A 572 8.32 25.79 -19.57
N TYR A 573 8.44 24.47 -19.73
CA TYR A 573 8.36 23.79 -21.02
C TYR A 573 6.93 23.61 -21.50
N SER A 574 6.70 23.76 -22.80
CA SER A 574 5.41 23.45 -23.41
C SER A 574 5.23 21.94 -23.57
N VAL A 575 4.00 21.44 -23.40
CA VAL A 575 3.65 20.00 -23.38
C VAL A 575 3.91 19.28 -24.73
N GLY A 576 3.91 20.00 -25.86
CA GLY A 576 4.01 19.40 -27.20
C GLY A 576 2.69 18.77 -27.68
N ASP A 577 2.53 18.53 -28.98
CA ASP A 577 1.24 18.12 -29.55
C ASP A 577 0.91 16.65 -29.29
N GLN A 578 1.90 15.75 -29.28
CA GLN A 578 1.72 14.35 -28.89
C GLN A 578 1.19 14.21 -27.46
N CYS A 579 1.79 14.91 -26.50
CA CYS A 579 1.33 14.84 -25.10
C CYS A 579 -0.03 15.52 -24.91
N LYS A 580 -0.37 16.56 -25.67
CA LYS A 580 -1.75 17.09 -25.69
C LYS A 580 -2.75 16.04 -26.13
N ARG A 581 -2.49 15.30 -27.22
CA ARG A 581 -3.38 14.20 -27.66
C ARG A 581 -3.55 13.11 -26.60
N CYS A 582 -2.46 12.78 -25.91
CA CYS A 582 -2.50 11.89 -24.75
C CYS A 582 -3.41 12.46 -23.65
N PHE A 583 -3.25 13.72 -23.27
CA PHE A 583 -4.10 14.31 -22.25
C PHE A 583 -5.56 14.48 -22.70
N ASP A 584 -5.84 14.74 -23.98
CA ASP A 584 -7.20 14.74 -24.52
C ASP A 584 -7.87 13.35 -24.40
N THR A 585 -7.06 12.28 -24.45
CA THR A 585 -7.55 10.90 -24.41
C THR A 585 -7.74 10.38 -22.98
N TYR A 586 -6.82 10.75 -22.09
CA TYR A 586 -6.68 10.15 -20.76
C TYR A 586 -7.04 11.10 -19.62
N CYS A 587 -6.83 12.41 -19.78
CA CYS A 587 -7.10 13.35 -18.71
C CYS A 587 -8.60 13.54 -18.54
N TRP A 588 -9.07 13.49 -17.29
CA TRP A 588 -10.42 13.92 -16.99
C TRP A 588 -10.52 15.44 -17.21
N ASP A 589 -11.53 15.84 -17.98
CA ASP A 589 -11.70 17.22 -18.48
C ASP A 589 -12.57 18.10 -17.58
N GLY A 590 -12.95 17.61 -16.39
CA GLY A 590 -13.86 18.30 -15.47
C GLY A 590 -15.34 18.09 -15.79
N SER A 591 -15.69 17.37 -16.85
CA SER A 591 -17.09 17.12 -17.18
C SER A 591 -17.72 16.12 -16.19
N LEU A 592 -18.99 16.36 -15.83
CA LEU A 592 -19.76 15.54 -14.88
C LEU A 592 -20.88 14.76 -15.58
N ASP A 593 -21.19 13.58 -15.07
CA ASP A 593 -22.40 12.80 -15.41
C ASP A 593 -22.85 12.00 -14.18
N THR A 594 -23.66 12.66 -13.35
CA THR A 594 -24.03 12.18 -12.02
C THR A 594 -25.27 11.28 -12.04
N ASN A 595 -25.73 10.84 -13.22
CA ASN A 595 -26.94 10.04 -13.34
C ASN A 595 -26.68 8.56 -13.02
N GLU A 596 -27.11 8.12 -11.84
CA GLU A 596 -26.95 6.74 -11.41
C GLU A 596 -27.74 5.72 -12.25
N ASN A 597 -28.80 6.17 -12.95
CA ASN A 597 -29.65 5.27 -13.73
C ASN A 597 -29.03 4.83 -15.07
N THR A 598 -27.91 5.41 -15.48
CA THR A 598 -27.26 5.14 -16.77
C THR A 598 -25.97 4.33 -16.65
N ILE A 599 -25.59 3.93 -15.43
CA ILE A 599 -24.35 3.21 -15.18
C ILE A 599 -24.33 1.90 -15.97
N GLY A 600 -23.33 1.74 -16.83
CA GLY A 600 -23.05 0.49 -17.52
C GLY A 600 -22.52 -0.56 -16.54
N VAL A 601 -22.91 -1.81 -16.76
CA VAL A 601 -22.57 -2.93 -15.84
C VAL A 601 -21.68 -3.99 -16.49
N ASN A 602 -21.54 -3.92 -17.83
CA ASN A 602 -20.72 -4.84 -18.61
C ASN A 602 -19.52 -4.12 -19.20
N PHE A 603 -18.38 -4.79 -19.24
CA PHE A 603 -17.17 -4.28 -19.89
C PHE A 603 -17.13 -4.62 -21.37
N THR A 604 -16.65 -3.67 -22.16
CA THR A 604 -16.26 -3.85 -23.56
C THR A 604 -14.78 -3.53 -23.74
N SER A 605 -14.27 -3.64 -24.97
CA SER A 605 -12.92 -3.15 -25.28
C SER A 605 -12.77 -1.63 -25.08
N SER A 606 -13.85 -0.87 -25.22
CA SER A 606 -13.85 0.60 -25.24
C SER A 606 -14.44 1.27 -24.00
N GLY A 607 -15.08 0.54 -23.09
CA GLY A 607 -15.77 1.12 -21.93
C GLY A 607 -16.81 0.21 -21.28
N LEU A 608 -17.62 0.77 -20.39
CA LEU A 608 -18.80 0.16 -19.82
C LEU A 608 -20.03 0.32 -20.74
N THR A 609 -20.93 -0.65 -20.70
CA THR A 609 -22.20 -0.63 -21.43
C THR A 609 -23.32 -1.24 -20.60
N SER A 610 -24.55 -0.78 -20.83
CA SER A 610 -25.76 -1.39 -20.26
C SER A 610 -26.29 -2.55 -21.12
N GLN A 611 -25.74 -2.78 -22.32
CA GLN A 611 -26.14 -3.88 -23.20
C GLN A 611 -25.38 -5.15 -22.85
N SER A 612 -26.06 -6.31 -22.81
CA SER A 612 -25.41 -7.61 -22.77
C SER A 612 -24.89 -7.90 -24.18
N ASP A 613 -23.61 -7.67 -24.46
CA ASP A 613 -23.03 -8.20 -25.69
C ASP A 613 -23.05 -9.74 -25.61
N ASN A 614 -23.32 -10.41 -26.74
CA ASN A 614 -23.49 -11.87 -26.87
C ASN A 614 -22.18 -12.68 -26.61
N THR A 615 -21.24 -12.12 -25.86
CA THR A 615 -20.01 -12.79 -25.42
C THR A 615 -19.93 -12.66 -23.90
N ASN A 616 -20.38 -13.70 -23.20
CA ASN A 616 -20.22 -13.97 -21.77
C ASN A 616 -20.41 -12.77 -20.82
N ALA A 617 -21.60 -12.17 -20.79
CA ALA A 617 -21.98 -11.19 -19.77
C ALA A 617 -22.82 -11.85 -18.65
N THR A 618 -22.43 -11.67 -17.40
CA THR A 618 -23.31 -11.87 -16.23
C THR A 618 -24.11 -10.60 -15.98
N SER A 619 -25.43 -10.72 -15.92
CA SER A 619 -26.33 -9.61 -15.59
C SER A 619 -26.24 -9.26 -14.10
N GLY A 620 -25.79 -8.04 -13.78
CA GLY A 620 -25.86 -7.47 -12.44
C GLY A 620 -26.54 -6.09 -12.46
N SER A 621 -27.33 -5.76 -11.45
CA SER A 621 -27.68 -4.37 -11.15
C SER A 621 -26.49 -3.72 -10.45
N VAL A 622 -26.12 -2.48 -10.78
CA VAL A 622 -25.19 -1.69 -9.96
C VAL A 622 -26.02 -0.78 -9.07
N ARG A 623 -26.09 -1.08 -7.78
CA ARG A 623 -26.24 -0.04 -6.78
C ARG A 623 -24.85 0.52 -6.50
N LEU A 624 -24.71 1.84 -6.57
CA LEU A 624 -23.64 2.48 -5.81
C LEU A 624 -23.89 2.08 -4.36
N GLY A 625 -22.91 1.45 -3.72
CA GLY A 625 -23.04 1.04 -2.32
C GLY A 625 -23.63 2.22 -1.55
N ALA A 626 -24.84 2.06 -1.02
CA ALA A 626 -25.47 3.11 -0.24
C ALA A 626 -24.49 3.50 0.86
N ASP A 627 -24.32 4.80 1.12
CA ASP A 627 -23.57 5.34 2.25
C ASP A 627 -23.62 4.35 3.40
N TYR A 628 -22.48 3.75 3.75
CA TYR A 628 -22.35 2.79 4.86
C TYR A 628 -22.96 3.36 6.16
N PHE A 629 -23.12 4.68 6.24
CA PHE A 629 -23.87 5.44 7.24
C PHE A 629 -25.35 5.01 7.42
N THR A 630 -26.08 4.68 6.35
CA THR A 630 -27.53 4.41 6.43
C THR A 630 -27.87 2.98 6.84
N ALA A 631 -27.04 1.99 6.48
CA ALA A 631 -27.23 0.61 6.91
C ALA A 631 -27.01 0.45 8.43
N LYS A 632 -26.06 1.20 9.02
CA LYS A 632 -25.80 1.20 10.48
C LYS A 632 -26.95 1.77 11.31
N LEU A 633 -27.69 2.76 10.80
CA LEU A 633 -28.85 3.35 11.51
C LEU A 633 -29.99 2.34 11.71
N VAL A 634 -30.19 1.42 10.77
CA VAL A 634 -31.24 0.38 10.83
C VAL A 634 -30.85 -0.73 11.83
N VAL A 635 -29.57 -1.03 11.97
CA VAL A 635 -29.05 -1.96 12.99
C VAL A 635 -29.13 -1.35 14.40
N MET A 636 -28.83 -0.05 14.56
CA MET A 636 -28.98 0.62 15.86
C MET A 636 -30.44 0.66 16.37
N LEU A 637 -31.42 0.82 15.47
CA LEU A 637 -32.85 0.79 15.84
C LEU A 637 -33.33 -0.61 16.24
N SER A 638 -32.67 -1.68 15.79
CA SER A 638 -33.02 -3.04 16.16
C SER A 638 -32.34 -3.50 17.45
N VAL A 639 -31.14 -3.00 17.76
CA VAL A 639 -30.47 -3.23 19.06
C VAL A 639 -31.14 -2.45 20.20
N LEU A 640 -31.66 -1.24 19.96
CA LEU A 640 -32.40 -0.49 20.99
C LEU A 640 -33.74 -1.15 21.39
N CYS A 641 -34.33 -1.97 20.52
CA CYS A 641 -35.56 -2.71 20.83
C CYS A 641 -35.32 -4.00 21.64
N LEU A 642 -34.08 -4.50 21.72
CA LEU A 642 -33.72 -5.69 22.49
C LEU A 642 -33.25 -5.39 23.92
N VAL A 643 -33.07 -4.11 24.27
CA VAL A 643 -32.68 -3.65 25.62
C VAL A 643 -33.88 -3.16 26.45
N LEU A 644 -35.11 -3.25 25.91
CA LEU A 644 -36.35 -2.85 26.61
C LEU A 644 -37.38 -3.97 26.83
N PHE A 645 -36.95 -5.24 26.85
CA PHE A 645 -37.76 -6.35 27.39
C PHE A 645 -36.96 -7.38 28.17
#